data_AF-A0A662E553-F1
#
_entry.id   AF-A0A662E553-F1
#
_cell.length_a   1.000
_cell.length_b   1.000
_cell.length_c   1.000
_cell.angle_alpha   90.00
_cell.angle_beta   90.00
_cell.angle_gamma   90.00
#
_symmetry.space_group_name_H-M   'P 1'
#
loop_
_entity.id
_entity.type
_entity.pdbx_description
1 polymer ?
#
loop_
_entity_poly.entity_id
_entity_poly.type
_entity_poly.pdbx_seq_one_letter_code
_entity_poly.pdbx_strand_id
1 'polypeptide(L)'
;MSMPRWWGERRYGLFVHSSLATVPAWAPIGQYSDCYRGHLGEDVGEVAPHPKPMVEVLAHHRGRWGYIDQYEDFLPLLTFDQFDAEEWARLAVDAGMGYTVFVAKHHDGWCWWDAPGTERTMVNAGPQQNVLAQYAAACERNNIVFGTYYSMLDWADARDSADDYLTRVLRPQVADLVERYGSNVLWGDGDRSDLPRGGQIDELFDLTRESNPDLVLNDRWGKTPKASADSAGVVRTFEYSMPDDIIETPWELCRGIGQSFSYNRAERAEHHMSGFDIVSLLTEVVAKGGNLLLGVGPDLDGSIPELQSGPLRDAGEWVRNNHALINESRPWTIWGDEHVRYLSVDGVLHAIDLSGRGHFAALDDDRCRVDDVQLVRTGDATDTPLTYHQDADGLHIDLPRSVTERFDRHDPVIDIAVYRVETSEPERPIELFTPKPRQSIPLGPLLSEVSPGDIVQLGDGTYSGPVSVPPGIVVRGLGPGRTFIDGAGDTAVQLQRNARLEHLTASSGSAAGGGRSDVAVEVLGQSATILGCEIQGHVVVRADGVLIRAVSATGVTATGSNRLTISRCQFTGTQWDIGIHITGGEEHEIDSCEIHDHLCAIRVVDTTGTLIRGNNISARWWGVHLHGTERAHVYGNHIDHTMRAVDVDGGTEALIDGNAVADGDSGCIVQWGASGCQVSGNCWERCRIGLLAWEATGLHQQDNLSIDLHEPDHAVVSGP
;
A
#
# COMPACT_ATOMS: atom_id res chain seq x y z
N MET A 1 28.35 -14.26 0.50
CA MET A 1 28.65 -13.47 1.71
C MET A 1 27.34 -13.27 2.46
N SER A 2 27.33 -13.37 3.79
CA SER A 2 26.16 -12.96 4.59
C SER A 2 25.97 -11.43 4.48
N MET A 3 24.82 -10.91 4.91
CA MET A 3 24.62 -9.47 5.05
C MET A 3 25.75 -8.84 5.90
N PRO A 4 26.18 -7.61 5.58
CA PRO A 4 27.17 -6.91 6.39
C PRO A 4 26.62 -6.67 7.79
N ARG A 5 27.51 -6.69 8.78
CA ARG A 5 27.13 -6.63 10.20
C ARG A 5 26.25 -5.41 10.52
N TRP A 6 26.59 -4.26 9.94
CA TRP A 6 25.87 -3.01 10.18
C TRP A 6 24.39 -3.09 9.79
N TRP A 7 24.01 -3.90 8.80
CA TRP A 7 22.61 -4.02 8.34
C TRP A 7 21.68 -4.51 9.45
N GLY A 8 22.14 -5.50 10.21
CA GLY A 8 21.39 -6.05 11.34
C GLY A 8 21.39 -5.14 12.57
N GLU A 9 22.35 -4.23 12.67
CA GLU A 9 22.55 -3.30 13.80
C GLU A 9 21.97 -1.89 13.55
N ARG A 10 21.46 -1.62 12.34
CA ARG A 10 20.91 -0.32 11.93
C ARG A 10 19.59 -0.55 11.21
N ARG A 11 18.50 -0.72 11.97
CA ARG A 11 17.19 -1.15 11.46
C ARG A 11 16.30 -0.04 10.92
N TYR A 12 16.69 1.22 11.13
CA TYR A 12 15.92 2.39 10.73
C TYR A 12 16.78 3.34 9.90
N GLY A 13 16.29 3.75 8.73
CA GLY A 13 17.02 4.59 7.78
C GLY A 13 16.20 5.74 7.19
N LEU A 14 16.91 6.78 6.75
CA LEU A 14 16.34 7.96 6.08
C LEU A 14 16.42 7.83 4.56
N PHE A 15 15.29 7.84 3.87
CA PHE A 15 15.26 8.01 2.42
C PHE A 15 15.11 9.50 2.10
N VAL A 16 16.03 10.07 1.32
CA VAL A 16 15.92 11.46 0.86
C VAL A 16 15.64 11.47 -0.64
N HIS A 17 14.42 11.84 -1.00
CA HIS A 17 13.92 11.88 -2.37
C HIS A 17 13.94 13.32 -2.92
N SER A 18 14.85 13.58 -3.85
CA SER A 18 14.97 14.86 -4.54
C SER A 18 15.10 14.66 -6.06
N SER A 19 14.39 15.47 -6.83
CA SER A 19 14.43 15.50 -8.30
C SER A 19 14.06 16.89 -8.80
N LEU A 20 13.98 17.11 -10.12
CA LEU A 20 13.48 18.40 -10.60
C LEU A 20 12.00 18.61 -10.23
N ALA A 21 11.26 17.53 -9.98
CA ALA A 21 9.87 17.57 -9.53
C ALA A 21 9.73 18.12 -8.10
N THR A 22 10.84 18.31 -7.37
CA THR A 22 10.86 19.06 -6.11
C THR A 22 10.39 20.51 -6.28
N VAL A 23 10.52 21.11 -7.47
CA VAL A 23 10.00 22.46 -7.72
C VAL A 23 8.46 22.49 -7.74
N PRO A 24 7.76 21.73 -8.61
CA PRO A 24 6.32 21.66 -8.56
C PRO A 24 5.82 20.97 -7.28
N ALA A 25 6.52 19.96 -6.76
CA ALA A 25 6.22 19.22 -5.52
C ALA A 25 4.72 18.96 -5.34
N TRP A 26 4.05 18.43 -6.36
CA TRP A 26 2.60 18.32 -6.35
C TRP A 26 2.11 17.06 -7.06
N ALA A 27 1.23 16.33 -6.41
CA ALA A 27 0.38 15.31 -7.03
C ALA A 27 -0.92 15.21 -6.22
N PRO A 28 -2.00 14.64 -6.79
CA PRO A 28 -3.20 14.32 -6.02
C PRO A 28 -2.86 13.47 -4.79
N ILE A 29 -3.65 13.59 -3.71
CA ILE A 29 -3.44 12.77 -2.50
C ILE A 29 -3.47 11.28 -2.89
N GLY A 30 -2.51 10.51 -2.37
CA GLY A 30 -2.30 9.10 -2.69
C GLY A 30 -1.41 8.82 -3.92
N GLN A 31 -0.82 9.86 -4.51
CA GLN A 31 0.05 9.79 -5.69
C GLN A 31 1.44 10.37 -5.45
N TYR A 32 2.43 9.89 -6.21
CA TYR A 32 3.83 10.31 -6.05
C TYR A 32 4.10 11.63 -6.78
N SER A 33 4.59 12.63 -6.05
CA SER A 33 4.91 13.95 -6.61
C SER A 33 6.17 13.95 -7.47
N ASP A 34 7.12 13.05 -7.22
CA ASP A 34 8.34 12.86 -8.05
C ASP A 34 8.06 12.38 -9.47
N CYS A 35 6.88 11.81 -9.71
CA CYS A 35 6.41 11.41 -11.04
C CYS A 35 5.75 12.56 -11.83
N TYR A 36 5.88 13.82 -11.39
CA TYR A 36 5.21 14.99 -12.00
C TYR A 36 5.34 15.05 -13.53
N ARG A 37 6.55 14.87 -14.08
CA ARG A 37 6.79 14.84 -15.53
C ARG A 37 5.96 13.76 -16.23
N GLY A 38 5.90 12.58 -15.62
CA GLY A 38 5.08 11.47 -16.10
C GLY A 38 3.59 11.78 -16.09
N HIS A 39 3.12 12.47 -15.05
CA HIS A 39 1.70 12.83 -14.89
C HIS A 39 1.25 13.94 -15.84
N LEU A 40 2.16 14.80 -16.31
CA LEU A 40 1.90 15.77 -17.38
C LEU A 40 1.59 15.10 -18.73
N GLY A 41 1.94 13.83 -18.90
CA GLY A 41 1.77 13.12 -20.17
C GLY A 41 2.72 13.61 -21.26
N GLU A 42 3.88 14.18 -20.90
CA GLU A 42 5.00 14.29 -21.85
C GLU A 42 5.32 12.89 -22.39
N ASP A 43 5.90 12.78 -23.60
CA ASP A 43 6.23 11.52 -24.30
C ASP A 43 7.27 10.66 -23.54
N VAL A 44 6.99 10.29 -22.30
CA VAL A 44 7.81 9.52 -21.38
C VAL A 44 7.15 8.16 -21.16
N GLY A 45 7.96 7.10 -21.10
CA GLY A 45 7.50 5.72 -20.98
C GLY A 45 6.54 5.49 -19.80
N GLU A 46 5.80 4.38 -19.83
CA GLU A 46 4.77 4.04 -18.83
C GLU A 46 5.25 4.26 -17.39
N VAL A 47 4.53 5.10 -16.63
CA VAL A 47 4.61 5.14 -15.17
C VAL A 47 3.43 4.29 -14.71
N ALA A 48 3.59 2.97 -14.79
CA ALA A 48 2.56 2.08 -14.25
C ALA A 48 2.45 2.36 -12.74
N PRO A 49 1.24 2.57 -12.18
CA PRO A 49 -0.09 2.30 -12.74
C PRO A 49 -0.93 3.55 -13.05
N HIS A 50 -0.37 4.76 -13.06
CA HIS A 50 -1.17 6.00 -12.99
C HIS A 50 -1.86 6.36 -14.32
N PRO A 51 -3.05 7.00 -14.29
CA PRO A 51 -3.65 7.60 -15.47
C PRO A 51 -2.69 8.65 -16.07
N LYS A 52 -2.46 8.62 -17.38
CA LYS A 52 -1.63 9.61 -18.07
C LYS A 52 -2.34 10.22 -19.27
N PRO A 53 -2.34 11.56 -19.42
CA PRO A 53 -2.01 12.53 -18.38
C PRO A 53 -3.03 12.51 -17.23
N MET A 54 -2.65 13.01 -16.06
CA MET A 54 -3.57 13.22 -14.94
C MET A 54 -4.20 14.61 -15.06
N VAL A 55 -5.52 14.70 -15.22
CA VAL A 55 -6.23 15.98 -15.38
C VAL A 55 -6.03 16.93 -14.21
N GLU A 56 -5.85 16.42 -12.99
CA GLU A 56 -5.58 17.22 -11.80
C GLU A 56 -4.19 17.85 -11.86
N VAL A 57 -3.19 17.10 -12.33
CA VAL A 57 -1.82 17.59 -12.53
C VAL A 57 -1.79 18.61 -13.67
N LEU A 58 -2.50 18.35 -14.77
CA LEU A 58 -2.66 19.32 -15.85
C LEU A 58 -3.36 20.61 -15.38
N ALA A 59 -4.41 20.51 -14.57
CA ALA A 59 -5.12 21.66 -14.01
C ALA A 59 -4.22 22.46 -13.07
N HIS A 60 -3.49 21.77 -12.17
CA HIS A 60 -2.50 22.41 -11.29
C HIS A 60 -1.40 23.12 -12.10
N HIS A 61 -0.85 22.43 -13.11
CA HIS A 61 0.20 22.98 -13.96
C HIS A 61 -0.28 24.23 -14.70
N ARG A 62 -1.45 24.19 -15.34
CA ARG A 62 -2.02 25.38 -16.02
C ARG A 62 -2.28 26.53 -15.05
N GLY A 63 -2.77 26.23 -13.85
CA GLY A 63 -3.13 27.25 -12.86
C GLY A 63 -1.92 27.93 -12.22
N ARG A 64 -0.89 27.16 -11.87
CA ARG A 64 0.28 27.65 -11.10
C ARG A 64 1.52 27.90 -11.95
N TRP A 65 1.70 27.09 -12.99
CA TRP A 65 2.92 26.99 -13.78
C TRP A 65 2.68 27.23 -15.27
N GLY A 66 1.59 27.88 -15.66
CA GLY A 66 1.25 28.08 -17.09
C GLY A 66 2.25 28.92 -17.91
N TYR A 67 3.36 29.34 -17.31
CA TYR A 67 4.52 29.97 -17.97
C TYR A 67 5.73 29.04 -18.12
N ILE A 68 5.64 27.82 -17.59
CA ILE A 68 6.59 26.71 -17.76
C ILE A 68 6.09 25.93 -18.97
N ASP A 69 6.85 25.93 -20.06
CA ASP A 69 6.44 25.27 -21.31
C ASP A 69 6.96 23.83 -21.36
N GLN A 70 8.15 23.59 -20.80
CA GLN A 70 8.80 22.28 -20.71
C GLN A 70 9.17 21.97 -19.26
N TYR A 71 9.17 20.69 -18.89
CA TYR A 71 9.59 20.28 -17.55
C TYR A 71 10.98 20.82 -17.15
N GLU A 72 11.94 20.91 -18.08
CA GLU A 72 13.25 21.51 -17.83
C GLU A 72 13.23 23.01 -17.48
N ASP A 73 12.16 23.75 -17.80
CA ASP A 73 12.05 25.16 -17.45
C ASP A 73 11.88 25.38 -15.93
N PHE A 74 11.66 24.31 -15.15
CA PHE A 74 11.74 24.36 -13.69
C PHE A 74 13.16 24.54 -13.15
N LEU A 75 14.21 24.22 -13.91
CA LEU A 75 15.59 24.24 -13.42
C LEU A 75 16.01 25.54 -12.72
N PRO A 76 15.71 26.74 -13.26
CA PRO A 76 16.11 28.00 -12.63
C PRO A 76 15.41 28.28 -11.28
N LEU A 77 14.35 27.53 -10.97
CA LEU A 77 13.56 27.68 -9.75
C LEU A 77 14.04 26.74 -8.62
N LEU A 78 14.89 25.75 -8.95
CA LEU A 78 15.48 24.83 -7.98
C LEU A 78 16.77 25.45 -7.41
N THR A 79 16.68 26.16 -6.29
CA THR A 79 17.78 26.98 -5.75
C THR A 79 18.68 26.22 -4.79
N PHE A 80 18.10 25.44 -3.87
CA PHE A 80 18.84 24.80 -2.77
C PHE A 80 19.71 25.78 -1.95
N ASP A 81 19.28 27.03 -1.80
CA ASP A 81 20.01 28.09 -1.09
C ASP A 81 19.97 27.94 0.43
N GLN A 82 19.04 27.14 0.95
CA GLN A 82 18.89 26.80 2.37
C GLN A 82 19.33 25.35 2.67
N PHE A 83 19.94 24.66 1.71
CA PHE A 83 20.47 23.32 1.92
C PHE A 83 21.64 23.34 2.92
N ASP A 84 21.53 22.51 3.96
CA ASP A 84 22.62 22.20 4.89
C ASP A 84 22.73 20.68 5.09
N ALA A 85 23.82 20.11 4.58
CA ALA A 85 24.12 18.68 4.71
C ALA A 85 24.25 18.21 6.17
N GLU A 86 24.74 19.06 7.08
CA GLU A 86 24.83 18.75 8.50
C GLU A 86 23.45 18.73 9.16
N GLU A 87 22.53 19.59 8.72
CA GLU A 87 21.17 19.59 9.23
C GLU A 87 20.43 18.29 8.85
N TRP A 88 20.57 17.84 7.60
CA TRP A 88 19.99 16.56 7.16
C TRP A 88 20.59 15.37 7.93
N ALA A 89 21.92 15.33 8.08
CA ALA A 89 22.56 14.26 8.84
C ALA A 89 22.16 14.28 10.32
N ARG A 90 22.04 15.47 10.92
CA ARG A 90 21.56 15.63 12.29
C ARG A 90 20.11 15.20 12.44
N LEU A 91 19.24 15.49 11.48
CA LEU A 91 17.85 14.99 11.49
C LEU A 91 17.80 13.46 11.57
N ALA A 92 18.64 12.75 10.80
CA ALA A 92 18.72 11.28 10.88
C ALA A 92 19.16 10.81 12.29
N VAL A 93 20.16 11.46 12.89
CA VAL A 93 20.60 11.18 14.27
C VAL A 93 19.48 11.47 15.28
N ASP A 94 18.80 12.60 15.13
CA ASP A 94 17.67 13.04 15.95
C ASP A 94 16.40 12.22 15.72
N ALA A 95 16.35 11.36 14.70
CA ALA A 95 15.31 10.36 14.51
C ALA A 95 15.72 8.97 15.03
N GLY A 96 17.00 8.78 15.41
CA GLY A 96 17.55 7.48 15.79
C GLY A 96 17.85 6.56 14.60
N MET A 97 18.00 7.12 13.40
CA MET A 97 18.33 6.37 12.19
C MET A 97 19.82 6.05 12.12
N GLY A 98 20.15 4.89 11.56
CA GLY A 98 21.54 4.43 11.39
C GLY A 98 22.07 4.57 9.97
N TYR A 99 21.23 4.69 8.97
CA TYR A 99 21.67 4.78 7.57
C TYR A 99 20.77 5.72 6.77
N THR A 100 21.23 6.09 5.58
CA THR A 100 20.45 6.90 4.65
C THR A 100 20.60 6.41 3.23
N VAL A 101 19.58 6.64 2.41
CA VAL A 101 19.61 6.45 0.96
C VAL A 101 19.23 7.78 0.33
N PHE A 102 20.13 8.37 -0.45
CA PHE A 102 19.87 9.62 -1.18
C PHE A 102 19.60 9.32 -2.67
N VAL A 103 18.56 9.92 -3.25
CA VAL A 103 18.27 9.81 -4.69
C VAL A 103 19.35 10.51 -5.50
N ALA A 104 20.33 9.71 -5.95
CA ALA A 104 21.41 10.21 -6.79
C ALA A 104 20.89 10.57 -8.18
N LYS A 105 19.99 9.75 -8.73
CA LYS A 105 19.30 9.99 -10.00
C LYS A 105 17.90 9.37 -9.99
N HIS A 106 16.88 10.17 -10.27
CA HIS A 106 15.49 9.71 -10.44
C HIS A 106 15.16 9.41 -11.92
N HIS A 107 13.92 9.02 -12.22
CA HIS A 107 13.45 8.74 -13.58
C HIS A 107 13.58 9.93 -14.56
N ASP A 108 13.63 11.17 -14.06
CA ASP A 108 13.82 12.37 -14.88
C ASP A 108 15.25 12.57 -15.43
N GLY A 109 16.17 11.69 -15.01
CA GLY A 109 17.54 11.60 -15.52
C GLY A 109 18.52 12.63 -14.95
N TRP A 110 18.10 13.51 -14.04
CA TRP A 110 19.00 14.49 -13.43
C TRP A 110 19.89 13.86 -12.36
N CYS A 111 21.20 13.95 -12.55
CA CYS A 111 22.17 13.44 -11.58
C CYS A 111 22.49 14.50 -10.51
N TRP A 112 22.39 14.15 -9.24
CA TRP A 112 22.66 15.03 -8.09
C TRP A 112 24.15 15.06 -7.65
N TRP A 113 25.02 14.57 -8.53
CA TRP A 113 26.47 14.62 -8.39
C TRP A 113 27.12 14.90 -9.75
N ASP A 114 28.43 15.12 -9.76
CA ASP A 114 29.24 15.27 -10.98
C ASP A 114 29.41 13.93 -11.71
N ALA A 115 28.32 13.44 -12.29
CA ALA A 115 28.21 12.09 -12.85
C ALA A 115 29.04 11.92 -14.13
N PRO A 116 29.78 10.81 -14.29
CA PRO A 116 30.59 10.59 -15.47
C PRO A 116 29.73 10.44 -16.73
N GLY A 117 30.21 11.00 -17.83
CA GLY A 117 29.64 10.79 -19.16
C GLY A 117 28.34 11.55 -19.46
N THR A 118 27.96 12.52 -18.63
CA THR A 118 26.78 13.37 -18.84
C THR A 118 27.00 14.80 -18.36
N GLU A 119 26.39 15.77 -19.05
CA GLU A 119 26.29 17.16 -18.60
C GLU A 119 24.95 17.43 -17.87
N ARG A 120 24.03 16.46 -17.87
CA ARG A 120 22.70 16.56 -17.23
C ARG A 120 22.82 16.31 -15.72
N THR A 121 23.48 17.23 -15.03
CA THR A 121 23.73 17.17 -13.59
C THR A 121 23.24 18.44 -12.89
N MET A 122 22.86 18.32 -11.61
CA MET A 122 22.56 19.46 -10.73
C MET A 122 23.82 20.24 -10.31
N VAL A 123 25.01 19.78 -10.72
CA VAL A 123 26.28 20.51 -10.57
C VAL A 123 26.45 21.52 -11.72
N ASN A 124 26.00 21.17 -12.92
CA ASN A 124 26.11 22.04 -14.11
C ASN A 124 24.86 22.90 -14.33
N ALA A 125 23.69 22.41 -13.91
CA ALA A 125 22.40 23.08 -14.01
C ALA A 125 21.72 23.21 -12.63
N GLY A 126 20.60 23.92 -12.56
CA GLY A 126 19.81 24.08 -11.34
C GLY A 126 20.61 24.72 -10.19
N PRO A 127 20.79 24.03 -9.04
CA PRO A 127 21.41 24.60 -7.85
C PRO A 127 22.93 24.75 -7.95
N GLN A 128 23.57 24.20 -9.01
CA GLN A 128 25.01 24.31 -9.28
C GLN A 128 25.91 23.87 -8.11
N GLN A 129 25.49 22.83 -7.41
CA GLN A 129 26.21 22.29 -6.25
C GLN A 129 26.14 20.76 -6.22
N ASN A 130 27.22 20.15 -5.71
CA ASN A 130 27.27 18.70 -5.53
C ASN A 130 26.68 18.32 -4.16
N VAL A 131 25.35 18.29 -4.09
CA VAL A 131 24.56 17.98 -2.88
C VAL A 131 24.93 16.59 -2.35
N LEU A 132 25.04 15.60 -3.25
CA LEU A 132 25.38 14.22 -2.89
C LEU A 132 26.72 14.15 -2.15
N ALA A 133 27.76 14.80 -2.66
CA ALA A 133 29.08 14.81 -2.03
C ALA A 133 29.07 15.46 -0.63
N GLN A 134 28.36 16.58 -0.50
CA GLN A 134 28.24 17.30 0.77
C GLN A 134 27.52 16.45 1.81
N TYR A 135 26.43 15.79 1.41
CA TYR A 135 25.63 14.93 2.29
C TYR A 135 26.36 13.64 2.67
N ALA A 136 27.05 12.99 1.73
CA ALA A 136 27.91 11.82 2.02
C ALA A 136 28.97 12.15 3.09
N ALA A 137 29.64 13.30 2.95
CA ALA A 137 30.64 13.74 3.92
C ALA A 137 30.02 14.09 5.30
N ALA A 138 28.80 14.63 5.34
CA ALA A 138 28.10 14.89 6.60
C ALA A 138 27.66 13.57 7.28
N CYS A 139 27.22 12.58 6.51
CA CYS A 139 26.89 11.25 7.02
C CYS A 139 28.11 10.58 7.66
N GLU A 140 29.28 10.65 7.02
CA GLU A 140 30.53 10.14 7.59
C GLU A 140 30.85 10.80 8.93
N ARG A 141 30.74 12.14 9.04
CA ARG A 141 30.99 12.89 10.28
C ARG A 141 30.00 12.56 11.40
N ASN A 142 28.77 12.18 11.07
CA ASN A 142 27.72 11.86 12.02
C ASN A 142 27.52 10.34 12.23
N ASN A 143 28.45 9.51 11.72
CA ASN A 143 28.37 8.05 11.82
C ASN A 143 27.05 7.46 11.27
N ILE A 144 26.57 8.00 10.15
CA ILE A 144 25.44 7.47 9.38
C ILE A 144 25.99 6.72 8.17
N VAL A 145 25.53 5.48 7.95
CA VAL A 145 25.92 4.71 6.75
C VAL A 145 25.27 5.38 5.53
N PHE A 146 26.09 5.83 4.59
CA PHE A 146 25.62 6.52 3.39
C PHE A 146 25.31 5.53 2.26
N GLY A 147 24.17 5.73 1.62
CA GLY A 147 23.67 4.93 0.51
C GLY A 147 23.05 5.79 -0.58
N THR A 148 22.88 5.21 -1.75
CA THR A 148 22.40 5.92 -2.94
C THR A 148 21.32 5.14 -3.67
N TYR A 149 20.24 5.83 -4.00
CA TYR A 149 19.25 5.34 -4.95
C TYR A 149 19.65 5.72 -6.37
N TYR A 150 19.41 4.81 -7.32
CA TYR A 150 19.65 5.03 -8.73
C TYR A 150 18.53 4.42 -9.59
N SER A 151 17.86 5.28 -10.36
CA SER A 151 16.89 4.85 -11.35
C SER A 151 17.58 4.28 -12.60
N MET A 152 17.24 3.04 -12.94
CA MET A 152 17.62 2.40 -14.20
C MET A 152 16.80 2.92 -15.39
N LEU A 153 15.62 3.48 -15.12
CA LEU A 153 14.78 4.20 -16.07
C LEU A 153 15.29 5.64 -16.25
N ASP A 154 15.31 6.13 -17.49
CA ASP A 154 15.78 7.48 -17.79
C ASP A 154 14.95 8.13 -18.90
N TRP A 155 13.96 8.95 -18.50
CA TRP A 155 13.07 9.66 -19.43
C TRP A 155 13.78 10.75 -20.25
N ALA A 156 15.03 11.08 -19.94
CA ALA A 156 15.79 12.08 -20.67
C ALA A 156 16.76 11.48 -21.68
N ASP A 157 17.03 10.16 -21.62
CA ASP A 157 17.99 9.49 -22.50
C ASP A 157 17.29 8.56 -23.48
N ALA A 158 17.30 8.91 -24.77
CA ALA A 158 16.72 8.06 -25.82
C ALA A 158 17.38 6.67 -25.93
N ARG A 159 18.58 6.49 -25.36
CA ARG A 159 19.28 5.19 -25.29
C ARG A 159 18.71 4.30 -24.19
N ASP A 160 17.82 4.77 -23.31
CA ASP A 160 17.27 4.02 -22.18
C ASP A 160 16.74 2.63 -22.56
N SER A 161 16.30 2.40 -23.80
CA SER A 161 15.86 1.09 -24.28
C SER A 161 16.95 0.20 -24.91
N ALA A 162 18.18 0.70 -25.02
CA ALA A 162 19.30 0.06 -25.71
C ALA A 162 20.36 -0.49 -24.74
N ASP A 163 21.05 -1.57 -25.14
CA ASP A 163 22.16 -2.16 -24.37
C ASP A 163 23.31 -1.17 -24.14
N ASP A 164 23.51 -0.22 -25.07
CA ASP A 164 24.57 0.79 -24.98
C ASP A 164 24.39 1.69 -23.74
N TYR A 165 23.15 1.92 -23.29
CA TYR A 165 22.88 2.72 -22.09
C TYR A 165 23.44 2.09 -20.83
N LEU A 166 23.27 0.77 -20.66
CA LEU A 166 23.81 0.05 -19.52
C LEU A 166 25.33 0.16 -19.44
N THR A 167 25.99 -0.05 -20.58
CA THR A 167 27.46 -0.09 -20.64
C THR A 167 28.08 1.31 -20.58
N ARG A 168 27.48 2.31 -21.22
CA ARG A 168 28.07 3.65 -21.38
C ARG A 168 27.60 4.67 -20.37
N VAL A 169 26.45 4.46 -19.74
CA VAL A 169 25.83 5.43 -18.82
C VAL A 169 25.67 4.81 -17.44
N LEU A 170 24.85 3.76 -17.31
CA LEU A 170 24.50 3.20 -16.00
C LEU A 170 25.72 2.65 -15.27
N ARG A 171 26.48 1.75 -15.90
CA ARG A 171 27.65 1.11 -15.27
C ARG A 171 28.69 2.11 -14.75
N PRO A 172 29.19 3.07 -15.55
CA PRO A 172 30.17 4.04 -15.05
C PRO A 172 29.60 4.95 -13.96
N GLN A 173 28.31 5.31 -14.02
CA GLN A 173 27.68 6.13 -12.99
C GLN A 173 27.52 5.37 -11.66
N VAL A 174 27.04 4.13 -11.69
CA VAL A 174 26.86 3.32 -10.47
C VAL A 174 28.20 2.95 -9.84
N ALA A 175 29.22 2.59 -10.63
CA ALA A 175 30.55 2.32 -10.11
C ALA A 175 31.15 3.55 -9.40
N ASP A 176 30.96 4.75 -9.98
CA ASP A 176 31.43 6.01 -9.42
C ASP A 176 30.76 6.37 -8.08
N LEU A 177 29.47 6.06 -7.89
CA LEU A 177 28.78 6.24 -6.60
C LEU A 177 29.42 5.39 -5.48
N VAL A 178 29.87 4.17 -5.79
CA VAL A 178 30.55 3.30 -4.83
C VAL A 178 31.99 3.75 -4.60
N GLU A 179 32.74 3.99 -5.67
CA GLU A 179 34.18 4.24 -5.60
C GLU A 179 34.55 5.63 -5.09
N ARG A 180 33.87 6.68 -5.58
CA ARG A 180 34.20 8.08 -5.26
C ARG A 180 33.42 8.63 -4.09
N TYR A 181 32.18 8.17 -3.89
CA TYR A 181 31.27 8.69 -2.86
C TYR A 181 30.99 7.72 -1.72
N GLY A 182 31.55 6.50 -1.77
CA GLY A 182 31.53 5.56 -0.64
C GLY A 182 30.14 4.98 -0.34
N SER A 183 29.28 4.83 -1.36
CA SER A 183 27.96 4.25 -1.16
C SER A 183 28.04 2.82 -0.62
N ASN A 184 27.38 2.57 0.52
CA ASN A 184 27.25 1.26 1.17
C ASN A 184 25.92 0.56 0.82
N VAL A 185 24.97 1.29 0.24
CA VAL A 185 23.68 0.75 -0.23
C VAL A 185 23.46 1.24 -1.66
N LEU A 186 23.27 0.31 -2.61
CA LEU A 186 22.77 0.64 -3.94
C LEU A 186 21.31 0.21 -4.04
N TRP A 187 20.43 1.21 -3.98
CA TRP A 187 18.99 1.03 -4.09
C TRP A 187 18.56 1.25 -5.54
N GLY A 188 18.30 0.18 -6.28
CA GLY A 188 17.91 0.23 -7.69
C GLY A 188 16.40 0.39 -7.85
N ASP A 189 15.99 0.96 -8.97
CA ASP A 189 14.57 1.09 -9.31
C ASP A 189 14.35 1.34 -10.81
N GLY A 190 13.08 1.39 -11.24
CA GLY A 190 12.73 1.65 -12.64
C GLY A 190 13.10 0.48 -13.55
N ASP A 191 12.95 -0.75 -13.05
CA ASP A 191 13.24 -1.95 -13.81
C ASP A 191 12.39 -2.06 -15.09
N ARG A 192 13.10 -2.25 -16.20
CA ARG A 192 12.54 -2.60 -17.50
C ARG A 192 12.72 -4.09 -17.71
N SER A 193 11.89 -4.86 -16.98
CA SER A 193 11.89 -6.33 -17.02
C SER A 193 11.63 -6.92 -18.41
N ASP A 194 11.18 -6.10 -19.36
CA ASP A 194 11.05 -6.38 -20.79
C ASP A 194 12.40 -6.45 -21.54
N LEU A 195 13.49 -5.93 -20.96
CA LEU A 195 14.81 -5.87 -21.57
C LEU A 195 15.76 -6.94 -20.98
N PRO A 196 16.54 -7.68 -21.81
CA PRO A 196 17.42 -8.75 -21.35
C PRO A 196 18.74 -8.22 -20.76
N ARG A 197 18.66 -7.60 -19.57
CA ARG A 197 19.77 -6.86 -18.95
C ARG A 197 20.60 -7.66 -17.94
N GLY A 198 20.12 -8.82 -17.50
CA GLY A 198 20.61 -9.51 -16.31
C GLY A 198 22.12 -9.78 -16.26
N GLY A 199 22.73 -10.23 -17.37
CA GLY A 199 24.17 -10.51 -17.39
C GLY A 199 25.05 -9.28 -17.17
N GLN A 200 24.65 -8.11 -17.68
CA GLN A 200 25.40 -6.86 -17.50
C GLN A 200 25.25 -6.30 -16.09
N ILE A 201 24.08 -6.50 -15.47
CA ILE A 201 23.85 -6.15 -14.06
C ILE A 201 24.69 -7.04 -13.14
N ASP A 202 24.79 -8.34 -13.44
CA ASP A 202 25.64 -9.27 -12.70
C ASP A 202 27.13 -8.87 -12.73
N GLU A 203 27.62 -8.34 -13.87
CA GLU A 203 28.99 -7.82 -14.01
C GLU A 203 29.19 -6.50 -13.24
N LEU A 204 28.19 -5.63 -13.23
CA LEU A 204 28.22 -4.39 -12.43
C LEU A 204 28.29 -4.70 -10.93
N PHE A 205 27.55 -5.71 -10.48
CA PHE A 205 27.58 -6.14 -9.08
C PHE A 205 28.92 -6.75 -8.69
N ASP A 206 29.59 -7.47 -9.59
CA ASP A 206 30.94 -7.95 -9.33
C ASP A 206 31.92 -6.78 -9.19
N LEU A 207 31.87 -5.83 -10.13
CA LEU A 207 32.72 -4.64 -10.11
C LEU A 207 32.55 -3.81 -8.82
N THR A 208 31.30 -3.55 -8.43
CA THR A 208 31.01 -2.74 -7.24
C THR A 208 31.38 -3.46 -5.94
N ARG A 209 31.24 -4.79 -5.89
CA ARG A 209 31.67 -5.59 -4.72
C ARG A 209 33.19 -5.78 -4.62
N GLU A 210 33.93 -5.70 -5.74
CA GLU A 210 35.39 -5.63 -5.70
C GLU A 210 35.87 -4.36 -4.96
N SER A 211 35.16 -3.25 -5.16
CA SER A 211 35.42 -1.97 -4.50
C SER A 211 34.87 -1.91 -3.07
N ASN A 212 33.68 -2.48 -2.83
CA ASN A 212 33.03 -2.51 -1.52
C ASN A 212 32.40 -3.89 -1.21
N PRO A 213 33.11 -4.79 -0.52
CA PRO A 213 32.59 -6.12 -0.17
C PRO A 213 31.37 -6.12 0.77
N ASP A 214 31.16 -5.03 1.51
CA ASP A 214 30.06 -4.85 2.47
C ASP A 214 28.85 -4.12 1.87
N LEU A 215 28.78 -4.02 0.54
CA LEU A 215 27.70 -3.36 -0.18
C LEU A 215 26.38 -4.13 -0.07
N VAL A 216 25.31 -3.40 0.29
CA VAL A 216 23.93 -3.88 0.26
C VAL A 216 23.26 -3.46 -1.03
N LEU A 217 22.56 -4.39 -1.68
CA LEU A 217 21.75 -4.16 -2.87
C LEU A 217 20.29 -4.47 -2.54
N ASN A 218 19.33 -3.77 -3.13
CA ASN A 218 17.95 -4.23 -3.11
C ASN A 218 17.66 -5.23 -4.26
N ASP A 219 16.45 -5.77 -4.31
CA ASP A 219 16.00 -6.77 -5.29
C ASP A 219 15.39 -6.17 -6.57
N ARG A 220 15.53 -4.85 -6.78
CA ARG A 220 14.89 -4.11 -7.88
C ARG A 220 15.82 -3.81 -9.07
N TRP A 221 16.89 -4.58 -9.25
CA TRP A 221 17.83 -4.43 -10.38
C TRP A 221 17.51 -5.34 -11.58
N GLY A 222 16.25 -5.77 -11.69
CA GLY A 222 15.75 -6.64 -12.74
C GLY A 222 15.95 -8.13 -12.50
N LYS A 223 15.40 -8.95 -13.42
CA LYS A 223 15.38 -10.42 -13.28
C LYS A 223 16.76 -11.02 -13.56
N THR A 224 17.58 -11.15 -12.53
CA THR A 224 18.88 -11.82 -12.60
C THR A 224 19.20 -12.60 -11.31
N PRO A 225 19.95 -13.71 -11.36
CA PRO A 225 20.25 -14.50 -10.17
C PRO A 225 20.88 -13.68 -9.03
N LYS A 226 21.79 -12.74 -9.34
CA LYS A 226 22.46 -11.93 -8.31
C LYS A 226 21.65 -10.75 -7.78
N ALA A 227 20.48 -10.46 -8.35
CA ALA A 227 19.51 -9.49 -7.84
C ALA A 227 18.31 -10.19 -7.17
N SER A 228 18.27 -11.53 -7.14
CA SER A 228 17.27 -12.27 -6.39
C SER A 228 17.40 -12.00 -4.90
N ALA A 229 16.29 -11.90 -4.18
CA ALA A 229 16.26 -11.77 -2.71
C ALA A 229 16.97 -12.93 -1.99
N ASP A 230 17.18 -14.08 -2.64
CA ASP A 230 17.94 -15.20 -2.08
C ASP A 230 19.47 -15.02 -2.20
N SER A 231 19.93 -13.97 -2.89
CA SER A 231 21.35 -13.72 -3.09
C SER A 231 22.01 -13.01 -1.93
N ALA A 232 23.28 -13.35 -1.72
CA ALA A 232 24.16 -12.74 -0.73
C ALA A 232 24.22 -11.20 -0.86
N GLY A 233 23.91 -10.48 0.21
CA GLY A 233 23.97 -9.02 0.23
C GLY A 233 22.82 -8.33 -0.52
N VAL A 234 21.77 -9.08 -0.89
CA VAL A 234 20.55 -8.55 -1.50
C VAL A 234 19.43 -8.52 -0.45
N VAL A 235 18.66 -7.44 -0.42
CA VAL A 235 17.51 -7.26 0.45
C VAL A 235 16.22 -7.24 -0.36
N ARG A 236 15.19 -7.94 0.13
CA ARG A 236 13.86 -7.91 -0.47
C ARG A 236 13.17 -6.59 -0.14
N THR A 237 12.58 -5.92 -1.11
CA THR A 237 11.93 -4.62 -0.89
C THR A 237 10.42 -4.74 -0.85
N PHE A 238 9.80 -4.09 0.12
CA PHE A 238 8.36 -3.89 0.21
C PHE A 238 8.05 -2.39 0.20
N GLU A 239 6.97 -1.97 -0.45
CA GLU A 239 6.64 -0.56 -0.65
C GLU A 239 5.21 -0.28 -0.20
N TYR A 240 5.04 0.60 0.79
CA TYR A 240 3.78 0.95 1.49
C TYR A 240 3.02 -0.21 2.17
N SER A 241 3.18 -1.44 1.70
CA SER A 241 2.57 -2.66 2.23
C SER A 241 3.65 -3.64 2.63
N MET A 242 3.59 -4.17 3.84
CA MET A 242 4.55 -5.15 4.36
C MET A 242 3.92 -6.55 4.48
N PRO A 243 4.73 -7.61 4.66
CA PRO A 243 4.23 -8.95 4.90
C PRO A 243 3.31 -9.06 6.12
N ASP A 244 2.36 -10.00 6.08
CA ASP A 244 1.46 -10.28 7.20
C ASP A 244 2.16 -10.96 8.38
N ASP A 245 3.22 -11.72 8.11
CA ASP A 245 3.94 -12.54 9.10
C ASP A 245 5.46 -12.35 9.04
N ILE A 246 6.18 -12.93 10.00
CA ILE A 246 7.64 -12.87 10.14
C ILE A 246 8.33 -13.44 8.90
N ILE A 247 9.30 -12.72 8.37
CA ILE A 247 10.19 -13.19 7.30
C ILE A 247 11.62 -13.32 7.86
N GLU A 248 12.21 -14.51 7.71
CA GLU A 248 13.58 -14.79 8.18
C GLU A 248 14.68 -14.20 7.30
N THR A 249 14.41 -13.99 6.01
CA THR A 249 15.38 -13.41 5.07
C THR A 249 15.42 -11.89 5.16
N PRO A 250 16.55 -11.24 4.82
CA PRO A 250 16.66 -9.78 4.87
C PRO A 250 15.62 -9.10 3.98
N TRP A 251 14.85 -8.19 4.56
CA TRP A 251 13.89 -7.36 3.84
C TRP A 251 13.83 -5.95 4.40
N GLU A 252 13.40 -5.00 3.57
CA GLU A 252 13.25 -3.60 3.90
C GLU A 252 11.86 -3.10 3.45
N LEU A 253 11.16 -2.42 4.34
CA LEU A 253 9.98 -1.62 4.00
C LEU A 253 10.43 -0.22 3.63
N CYS A 254 10.08 0.26 2.44
CA CYS A 254 10.20 1.66 2.07
C CYS A 254 8.83 2.33 1.92
N ARG A 255 8.74 3.59 2.34
CA ARG A 255 7.58 4.46 2.11
C ARG A 255 7.95 5.91 2.39
N GLY A 256 7.15 6.86 1.92
CA GLY A 256 7.17 8.22 2.43
C GLY A 256 6.63 8.32 3.86
N ILE A 257 7.01 9.39 4.56
CA ILE A 257 6.35 9.82 5.79
C ILE A 257 4.90 10.27 5.54
N GLY A 258 4.63 10.75 4.32
CA GLY A 258 3.28 10.98 3.79
C GLY A 258 2.78 9.80 2.94
N GLN A 259 2.02 10.12 1.89
CA GLN A 259 1.55 9.19 0.86
C GLN A 259 2.36 9.28 -0.45
N SER A 260 3.29 10.24 -0.53
CA SER A 260 4.32 10.41 -1.56
C SER A 260 5.72 10.18 -1.00
N PHE A 261 6.66 9.68 -1.81
CA PHE A 261 8.08 9.55 -1.41
C PHE A 261 8.76 10.91 -1.26
N SER A 262 8.46 11.82 -2.17
CA SER A 262 8.93 13.21 -2.17
C SER A 262 7.91 14.14 -1.53
N TYR A 263 8.35 15.34 -1.14
CA TYR A 263 7.46 16.38 -0.63
C TYR A 263 6.31 16.63 -1.62
N ASN A 264 5.08 16.56 -1.11
CA ASN A 264 3.88 16.88 -1.87
C ASN A 264 3.15 18.00 -1.15
N ARG A 265 3.13 19.19 -1.74
CA ARG A 265 2.47 20.38 -1.17
C ARG A 265 0.95 20.22 -1.05
N ALA A 266 0.35 19.23 -1.73
CA ALA A 266 -1.06 18.91 -1.56
C ALA A 266 -1.33 18.24 -0.20
N GLU A 267 -0.34 17.53 0.35
CA GLU A 267 -0.44 16.83 1.63
C GLU A 267 -0.42 17.80 2.82
N ARG A 268 -0.95 17.30 3.95
CA ARG A 268 -1.17 18.03 5.21
C ARG A 268 -0.82 17.11 6.37
N ALA A 269 -0.92 17.62 7.60
CA ALA A 269 -0.62 16.86 8.81
C ALA A 269 -1.40 15.53 8.89
N GLU A 270 -2.69 15.52 8.52
CA GLU A 270 -3.50 14.29 8.50
C GLU A 270 -3.05 13.24 7.47
N HIS A 271 -2.28 13.64 6.45
CA HIS A 271 -1.72 12.73 5.46
C HIS A 271 -0.33 12.22 5.84
N HIS A 272 0.25 12.76 6.91
CA HIS A 272 1.59 12.42 7.39
C HIS A 272 1.49 11.53 8.62
N MET A 273 2.46 10.63 8.76
CA MET A 273 2.64 9.87 9.99
C MET A 273 2.97 10.82 11.14
N SER A 274 2.30 10.63 12.28
CA SER A 274 2.73 11.19 13.55
C SER A 274 3.96 10.45 14.08
N GLY A 275 4.62 10.98 15.12
CA GLY A 275 5.69 10.26 15.79
C GLY A 275 5.26 8.87 16.29
N PHE A 276 3.99 8.72 16.70
CA PHE A 276 3.43 7.46 17.20
C PHE A 276 3.31 6.45 16.06
N ASP A 277 2.80 6.90 14.91
CA ASP A 277 2.68 6.04 13.73
C ASP A 277 4.05 5.54 13.28
N ILE A 278 5.09 6.38 13.39
CA ILE A 278 6.48 5.99 13.04
C ILE A 278 6.99 4.91 13.99
N VAL A 279 6.82 5.06 15.31
CA VAL A 279 7.25 4.04 16.28
C VAL A 279 6.46 2.74 16.12
N SER A 280 5.14 2.85 15.95
CA SER A 280 4.24 1.71 15.68
C SER A 280 4.72 0.93 14.45
N LEU A 281 4.95 1.61 13.32
CA LEU A 281 5.42 0.98 12.10
C LEU A 281 6.82 0.37 12.25
N LEU A 282 7.76 1.12 12.83
CA LEU A 282 9.14 0.64 13.02
C LEU A 282 9.17 -0.63 13.87
N THR A 283 8.44 -0.64 14.98
CA THR A 283 8.40 -1.81 15.88
C THR A 283 7.73 -3.01 15.23
N GLU A 284 6.73 -2.81 14.38
CA GLU A 284 6.15 -3.88 13.56
C GLU A 284 7.15 -4.46 12.57
N VAL A 285 7.83 -3.60 11.81
CA VAL A 285 8.82 -4.01 10.82
C VAL A 285 9.94 -4.82 11.49
N VAL A 286 10.45 -4.36 12.63
CA VAL A 286 11.48 -5.07 13.40
C VAL A 286 10.94 -6.40 13.97
N ALA A 287 9.70 -6.43 14.46
CA ALA A 287 9.05 -7.66 14.95
C ALA A 287 8.82 -8.70 13.85
N LYS A 288 8.69 -8.26 12.60
CA LYS A 288 8.61 -9.11 11.40
C LYS A 288 9.98 -9.37 10.73
N GLY A 289 11.07 -8.86 11.30
CA GLY A 289 12.46 -9.16 10.91
C GLY A 289 13.11 -8.19 9.92
N GLY A 290 12.41 -7.12 9.53
CA GLY A 290 12.84 -6.19 8.49
C GLY A 290 13.57 -4.94 8.99
N ASN A 291 13.95 -4.11 8.03
CA ASN A 291 14.41 -2.73 8.25
C ASN A 291 13.37 -1.74 7.69
N LEU A 292 13.26 -0.54 8.28
CA LEU A 292 12.40 0.53 7.79
C LEU A 292 13.24 1.64 7.15
N LEU A 293 12.97 1.94 5.89
CA LEU A 293 13.53 3.07 5.15
C LEU A 293 12.43 4.12 4.93
N LEU A 294 12.41 5.15 5.79
CA LEU A 294 11.34 6.16 5.80
C LEU A 294 11.76 7.41 5.03
N GLY A 295 10.91 7.82 4.08
CA GLY A 295 11.22 8.85 3.12
C GLY A 295 10.75 10.25 3.47
N VAL A 296 11.62 11.21 3.17
CA VAL A 296 11.35 12.64 3.16
C VAL A 296 11.76 13.25 1.82
N GLY A 297 11.12 14.34 1.43
CA GLY A 297 11.57 15.18 0.33
C GLY A 297 11.88 16.61 0.81
N PRO A 298 13.01 17.21 0.39
CA PRO A 298 13.25 18.62 0.62
C PRO A 298 12.31 19.49 -0.23
N ASP A 299 12.17 20.76 0.13
CA ASP A 299 11.54 21.80 -0.70
C ASP A 299 12.54 22.34 -1.74
N LEU A 300 12.09 23.23 -2.62
CA LEU A 300 12.88 23.81 -3.71
C LEU A 300 14.13 24.60 -3.25
N ASP A 301 14.14 25.04 -1.98
CA ASP A 301 15.25 25.73 -1.32
C ASP A 301 16.22 24.78 -0.60
N GLY A 302 15.95 23.46 -0.63
CA GLY A 302 16.79 22.42 -0.01
C GLY A 302 16.54 22.19 1.47
N SER A 303 15.60 22.89 2.10
CA SER A 303 15.17 22.62 3.48
C SER A 303 14.24 21.40 3.54
N ILE A 304 14.25 20.65 4.65
CA ILE A 304 13.25 19.58 4.89
C ILE A 304 12.09 20.20 5.67
N PRO A 305 10.86 20.26 5.11
CA PRO A 305 9.72 20.87 5.77
C PRO A 305 9.46 20.35 7.19
N GLU A 306 9.03 21.23 8.10
CA GLU A 306 8.71 20.85 9.50
C GLU A 306 7.59 19.82 9.60
N LEU A 307 6.67 19.82 8.61
CA LEU A 307 5.64 18.79 8.46
C LEU A 307 6.22 17.37 8.39
N GLN A 308 7.44 17.22 7.88
CA GLN A 308 8.15 15.95 7.77
C GLN A 308 9.17 15.77 8.91
N SER A 309 9.93 16.81 9.25
CA SER A 309 11.02 16.69 10.23
C SER A 309 10.53 16.66 11.69
N GLY A 310 9.42 17.31 12.03
CA GLY A 310 8.82 17.29 13.37
C GLY A 310 8.50 15.87 13.85
N PRO A 311 7.65 15.10 13.13
CA PRO A 311 7.30 13.74 13.53
C PRO A 311 8.50 12.79 13.64
N LEU A 312 9.53 12.97 12.81
CA LEU A 312 10.78 12.20 12.91
C LEU A 312 11.52 12.46 14.23
N ARG A 313 11.60 13.72 14.67
CA ARG A 313 12.22 14.09 15.95
C ARG A 313 11.41 13.54 17.13
N ASP A 314 10.08 13.64 17.06
CA ASP A 314 9.16 13.13 18.08
C ASP A 314 9.33 11.62 18.25
N ALA A 315 9.32 10.86 17.14
CA ALA A 315 9.60 9.41 17.17
C ALA A 315 11.00 9.10 17.69
N GLY A 316 11.98 9.92 17.30
CA GLY A 316 13.38 9.76 17.68
C GLY A 316 13.63 9.80 19.19
N GLU A 317 12.81 10.53 19.96
CA GLU A 317 12.87 10.53 21.42
C GLU A 317 12.66 9.11 21.98
N TRP A 318 11.65 8.39 21.49
CA TRP A 318 11.37 7.03 21.91
C TRP A 318 12.40 6.04 21.33
N VAL A 319 12.76 6.17 20.06
CA VAL A 319 13.68 5.25 19.38
C VAL A 319 15.06 5.26 20.03
N ARG A 320 15.63 6.44 20.34
CA ARG A 320 16.95 6.53 21.02
C ARG A 320 16.91 5.92 22.42
N ASN A 321 15.82 6.13 23.14
CA ASN A 321 15.59 5.57 24.47
C ASN A 321 15.49 4.04 24.46
N ASN A 322 15.05 3.45 23.35
CA ASN A 322 14.86 2.01 23.16
C ASN A 322 15.79 1.43 22.08
N HIS A 323 16.95 2.05 21.82
CA HIS A 323 17.80 1.67 20.68
C HIS A 323 18.26 0.21 20.69
N ALA A 324 18.50 -0.39 21.87
CA ALA A 324 18.85 -1.80 21.99
C ALA A 324 17.69 -2.72 21.53
N LEU A 325 16.45 -2.36 21.86
CA LEU A 325 15.26 -3.07 21.42
C LEU A 325 15.08 -3.00 19.90
N ILE A 326 15.47 -1.91 19.27
CA ILE A 326 15.37 -1.75 17.81
C ILE A 326 16.54 -2.43 17.08
N ASN A 327 17.77 -2.25 17.54
CA ASN A 327 18.96 -2.63 16.78
C ASN A 327 19.55 -3.99 17.16
N GLU A 328 19.22 -4.54 18.33
CA GLU A 328 19.81 -5.80 18.83
C GLU A 328 18.79 -6.93 18.94
N SER A 329 17.51 -6.62 18.81
CA SER A 329 16.44 -7.61 18.94
C SER A 329 16.31 -8.53 17.73
N ARG A 330 15.54 -9.59 17.93
CA ARG A 330 15.06 -10.50 16.90
C ARG A 330 13.54 -10.66 17.03
N PRO A 331 12.84 -11.02 15.94
CA PRO A 331 11.48 -11.52 16.03
C PRO A 331 11.38 -12.60 17.11
N TRP A 332 10.29 -12.56 17.88
CA TRP A 332 9.94 -13.67 18.76
C TRP A 332 9.24 -14.78 17.93
N THR A 333 8.47 -15.68 18.58
CA THR A 333 7.73 -16.75 17.91
C THR A 333 6.58 -16.23 17.05
N ILE A 334 5.96 -15.13 17.46
CA ILE A 334 4.98 -14.39 16.70
C ILE A 334 5.30 -12.89 16.83
N TRP A 335 4.92 -12.09 15.83
CA TRP A 335 5.27 -10.67 15.81
C TRP A 335 4.34 -9.83 16.70
N GLY A 336 3.08 -10.24 16.86
CA GLY A 336 2.05 -9.52 17.62
C GLY A 336 0.80 -9.24 16.77
N ASP A 337 0.21 -8.07 16.99
CA ASP A 337 -0.97 -7.56 16.29
C ASP A 337 -0.88 -6.03 16.16
N GLU A 338 -1.96 -5.34 15.78
CA GLU A 338 -1.98 -3.87 15.67
C GLU A 338 -1.70 -3.14 16.99
N HIS A 339 -1.98 -3.74 18.15
CA HIS A 339 -1.88 -3.13 19.47
C HIS A 339 -0.59 -3.50 20.22
N VAL A 340 0.02 -4.63 19.89
CA VAL A 340 1.18 -5.17 20.62
C VAL A 340 2.24 -5.70 19.67
N ARG A 341 3.53 -5.48 19.97
CA ARG A 341 4.67 -6.09 19.27
C ARG A 341 5.54 -6.92 20.20
N TYR A 342 6.04 -8.06 19.74
CA TYR A 342 6.90 -8.96 20.52
C TYR A 342 8.30 -9.09 19.91
N LEU A 343 9.31 -8.86 20.73
CA LEU A 343 10.72 -8.92 20.35
C LEU A 343 11.53 -9.71 21.37
N SER A 344 12.63 -10.31 20.92
CA SER A 344 13.57 -11.02 21.79
C SER A 344 14.92 -10.31 21.79
N VAL A 345 15.42 -9.94 22.98
CA VAL A 345 16.76 -9.39 23.18
C VAL A 345 17.52 -10.33 24.10
N ASP A 346 18.65 -10.87 23.64
CA ASP A 346 19.45 -11.88 24.37
C ASP A 346 18.63 -13.08 24.89
N GLY A 347 17.59 -13.47 24.15
CA GLY A 347 16.70 -14.58 24.51
C GLY A 347 15.57 -14.21 25.49
N VAL A 348 15.47 -12.95 25.91
CA VAL A 348 14.40 -12.46 26.78
C VAL A 348 13.33 -11.74 25.97
N LEU A 349 12.07 -12.09 26.22
CA LEU A 349 10.91 -11.49 25.57
C LEU A 349 10.69 -10.05 26.06
N HIS A 350 10.43 -9.16 25.10
CA HIS A 350 9.99 -7.79 25.31
C HIS A 350 8.66 -7.61 24.58
N ALA A 351 7.64 -7.17 25.30
CA ALA A 351 6.33 -6.84 24.75
C ALA A 351 6.16 -5.32 24.72
N ILE A 352 5.93 -4.77 23.53
CA ILE A 352 5.68 -3.34 23.28
C ILE A 352 4.17 -3.15 23.24
N ASP A 353 3.63 -2.35 24.16
CA ASP A 353 2.21 -2.05 24.27
C ASP A 353 1.91 -0.68 23.66
N LEU A 354 1.34 -0.67 22.46
CA LEU A 354 0.91 0.55 21.77
C LEU A 354 -0.48 1.01 22.26
N SER A 355 -1.24 0.13 22.92
CA SER A 355 -2.60 0.42 23.39
C SER A 355 -2.64 1.02 24.80
N GLY A 356 -1.56 0.86 25.56
CA GLY A 356 -1.47 1.22 26.98
C GLY A 356 -2.38 0.38 27.90
N ARG A 357 -2.93 -0.74 27.41
CA ARG A 357 -3.91 -1.56 28.15
C ARG A 357 -3.25 -2.62 29.04
N GLY A 358 -1.98 -2.96 28.80
CA GLY A 358 -1.27 -4.00 29.51
C GLY A 358 -1.87 -5.39 29.30
N HIS A 359 -2.49 -5.65 28.15
CA HIS A 359 -3.05 -6.95 27.77
C HIS A 359 -2.26 -7.55 26.61
N PHE A 360 -1.80 -8.78 26.77
CA PHE A 360 -0.95 -9.49 25.83
C PHE A 360 -1.55 -10.87 25.54
N ALA A 361 -2.48 -10.92 24.58
CA ALA A 361 -3.24 -12.13 24.23
C ALA A 361 -2.35 -13.31 23.81
N ALA A 362 -1.19 -13.03 23.20
CA ALA A 362 -0.25 -14.05 22.78
C ALA A 362 0.46 -14.77 23.93
N LEU A 363 0.40 -14.24 25.14
CA LEU A 363 1.07 -14.79 26.32
C LEU A 363 0.06 -15.55 27.19
N ASP A 364 -0.76 -16.39 26.56
CA ASP A 364 -1.69 -17.31 27.21
C ASP A 364 -0.96 -18.46 27.94
N ASP A 365 -1.69 -19.14 28.84
CA ASP A 365 -1.17 -20.20 29.70
C ASP A 365 -0.88 -21.53 28.97
N ASP A 366 -1.33 -21.70 27.72
CA ASP A 366 -1.02 -22.85 26.86
C ASP A 366 0.30 -22.67 26.09
N ARG A 367 0.64 -21.43 25.73
CA ARG A 367 1.86 -21.10 24.98
C ARG A 367 3.09 -21.03 25.85
N CYS A 368 3.00 -20.35 27.00
CA CYS A 368 4.12 -20.20 27.92
C CYS A 368 3.66 -19.95 29.36
N ARG A 369 4.53 -20.23 30.34
CA ARG A 369 4.32 -19.74 31.72
C ARG A 369 5.07 -18.43 31.88
N VAL A 370 4.40 -17.38 32.35
CA VAL A 370 5.03 -16.08 32.68
C VAL A 370 5.58 -16.12 34.11
N ASP A 371 6.90 -16.06 34.24
CA ASP A 371 7.62 -16.16 35.52
C ASP A 371 7.87 -14.80 36.18
N ASP A 372 8.08 -13.72 35.40
CA ASP A 372 8.22 -12.34 35.88
C ASP A 372 7.88 -11.32 34.78
N VAL A 373 7.42 -10.12 35.19
CA VAL A 373 7.09 -9.01 34.29
C VAL A 373 7.61 -7.69 34.87
N GLN A 374 8.42 -6.97 34.09
CA GLN A 374 9.03 -5.71 34.49
C GLN A 374 8.80 -4.63 33.43
N LEU A 375 8.41 -3.42 33.86
CA LEU A 375 8.36 -2.26 32.97
C LEU A 375 9.78 -1.76 32.70
N VAL A 376 10.16 -1.69 31.43
CA VAL A 376 11.43 -1.08 31.00
C VAL A 376 11.30 0.44 31.11
N ARG A 377 12.07 1.06 32.01
CA ARG A 377 12.12 2.54 32.15
C ARG A 377 13.48 3.07 31.74
N THR A 378 13.50 4.20 31.05
CA THR A 378 14.72 4.95 30.77
C THR A 378 15.11 5.85 31.96
N GLY A 379 16.29 5.61 32.53
CA GLY A 379 16.88 6.36 33.65
C GLY A 379 16.88 5.60 34.99
N ASP A 380 17.90 5.89 35.83
CA ASP A 380 18.18 5.23 37.12
C ASP A 380 17.01 5.31 38.12
N ALA A 381 16.08 4.36 38.07
CA ALA A 381 15.06 4.15 39.09
C ALA A 381 14.57 2.68 39.12
N THR A 382 15.20 1.93 40.02
CA THR A 382 14.76 0.68 40.71
C THR A 382 13.58 -0.13 40.16
N ASP A 383 13.89 -1.40 39.84
CA ASP A 383 13.00 -2.56 39.72
C ASP A 383 11.81 -2.48 40.69
N THR A 384 10.65 -2.08 40.18
CA THR A 384 9.38 -2.22 40.91
C THR A 384 8.64 -3.40 40.28
N PRO A 385 8.49 -4.54 41.00
CA PRO A 385 7.75 -5.67 40.49
C PRO A 385 6.31 -5.27 40.13
N LEU A 386 5.85 -5.61 38.93
CA LEU A 386 4.48 -5.41 38.53
C LEU A 386 3.60 -6.55 39.05
N THR A 387 2.35 -6.25 39.39
CA THR A 387 1.35 -7.29 39.64
C THR A 387 0.71 -7.65 38.31
N TYR A 388 0.56 -8.94 38.04
CA TYR A 388 -0.01 -9.46 36.79
C TYR A 388 -0.81 -10.74 37.05
N HIS A 389 -1.69 -11.07 36.11
CA HIS A 389 -2.36 -12.37 36.04
C HIS A 389 -2.26 -12.94 34.62
N GLN A 390 -2.20 -14.26 34.52
CA GLN A 390 -2.15 -15.00 33.26
C GLN A 390 -3.28 -16.03 33.24
N ASP A 391 -4.02 -16.10 32.15
CA ASP A 391 -5.07 -17.09 31.89
C ASP A 391 -5.14 -17.44 30.39
N ALA A 392 -6.24 -18.08 29.98
CA ALA A 392 -6.47 -18.51 28.59
C ALA A 392 -6.67 -17.34 27.61
N ASP A 393 -6.99 -16.13 28.10
CA ASP A 393 -7.16 -14.92 27.28
C ASP A 393 -5.85 -14.10 27.20
N GLY A 394 -4.78 -14.50 27.91
CA GLY A 394 -3.44 -13.94 27.82
C GLY A 394 -2.83 -13.47 29.14
N LEU A 395 -1.78 -12.65 29.03
CA LEU A 395 -1.17 -11.95 30.17
C LEU A 395 -1.82 -10.57 30.37
N HIS A 396 -2.15 -10.25 31.61
CA HIS A 396 -2.75 -8.99 32.02
C HIS A 396 -1.94 -8.32 33.13
N ILE A 397 -1.53 -7.08 32.92
CA ILE A 397 -0.78 -6.28 33.89
C ILE A 397 -1.74 -5.40 34.69
N ASP A 398 -1.64 -5.42 36.02
CA ASP A 398 -2.41 -4.54 36.90
C ASP A 398 -1.83 -3.12 36.86
N LEU A 399 -2.31 -2.32 35.92
CA LEU A 399 -1.90 -0.92 35.77
C LEU A 399 -2.58 -0.02 36.84
N PRO A 400 -1.83 0.84 37.55
CA PRO A 400 -2.42 1.83 38.44
C PRO A 400 -3.35 2.78 37.67
N ARG A 401 -4.52 3.13 38.25
CA ARG A 401 -5.51 4.06 37.63
C ARG A 401 -4.90 5.38 37.10
N SER A 402 -3.83 5.87 37.72
CA SER A 402 -3.15 7.11 37.30
C SER A 402 -2.30 6.96 36.03
N VAL A 403 -1.92 5.73 35.65
CA VAL A 403 -1.23 5.43 34.39
C VAL A 403 -2.24 5.40 33.27
N THR A 404 -3.41 4.79 33.51
CA THR A 404 -4.55 4.80 32.58
C THR A 404 -5.09 6.20 32.28
N GLU A 405 -5.03 7.13 33.24
CA GLU A 405 -5.40 8.55 33.04
C GLU A 405 -4.32 9.41 32.34
N ARG A 406 -3.06 8.95 32.24
CA ARG A 406 -2.02 9.68 31.47
C ARG A 406 -2.17 9.48 29.97
N PHE A 407 -2.66 8.31 29.56
CA PHE A 407 -2.96 7.96 28.17
C PHE A 407 -4.07 8.81 27.51
N ASP A 408 -4.77 9.67 28.28
CA ASP A 408 -5.73 10.67 27.77
C ASP A 408 -5.07 12.00 27.36
N ARG A 409 -3.75 12.18 27.51
CA ARG A 409 -3.03 13.44 27.22
C ARG A 409 -2.14 13.36 25.98
N HIS A 410 -2.71 13.56 24.79
CA HIS A 410 -2.18 14.19 23.56
C HIS A 410 -0.67 14.10 23.18
N ASP A 411 0.12 13.17 23.72
CA ASP A 411 1.48 12.87 23.29
C ASP A 411 1.65 11.34 23.13
N PRO A 412 1.11 10.78 22.03
CA PRO A 412 0.92 9.33 21.91
C PRO A 412 2.22 8.53 21.88
N VAL A 413 3.37 9.15 21.55
CA VAL A 413 4.68 8.48 21.49
C VAL A 413 5.21 8.14 22.89
N ILE A 414 5.09 9.06 23.84
CA ILE A 414 5.61 8.90 25.21
C ILE A 414 4.87 7.78 25.97
N ASP A 415 3.68 7.43 25.48
CA ASP A 415 2.78 6.46 26.08
C ASP A 415 3.07 5.01 25.66
N ILE A 416 3.96 4.78 24.67
CA ILE A 416 4.35 3.43 24.26
C ILE A 416 5.24 2.79 25.32
N ALA A 417 4.66 1.81 26.05
CA ALA A 417 5.34 1.09 27.12
C ALA A 417 6.01 -0.19 26.62
N VAL A 418 7.15 -0.54 27.22
CA VAL A 418 7.88 -1.78 26.94
C VAL A 418 7.97 -2.61 28.22
N TYR A 419 7.59 -3.88 28.14
CA TYR A 419 7.64 -4.82 29.25
C TYR A 419 8.62 -5.94 28.95
N ARG A 420 9.59 -6.16 29.84
CA ARG A 420 10.46 -7.33 29.84
C ARG A 420 9.70 -8.48 30.53
N VAL A 421 9.56 -9.60 29.83
CA VAL A 421 8.78 -10.76 30.27
C VAL A 421 9.69 -11.98 30.33
N GLU A 422 9.82 -12.58 31.51
CA GLU A 422 10.50 -13.87 31.66
C GLU A 422 9.49 -15.01 31.50
N THR A 423 9.81 -15.98 30.64
CA THR A 423 8.91 -17.09 30.35
C THR A 423 9.61 -18.44 30.42
N SER A 424 8.82 -19.48 30.69
CA SER A 424 9.26 -20.88 30.68
C SER A 424 8.24 -21.80 30.03
N GLU A 425 8.63 -23.05 29.75
CA GLU A 425 7.75 -24.01 29.11
C GLU A 425 6.52 -24.32 29.99
N PRO A 426 5.30 -24.33 29.40
CA PRO A 426 4.08 -24.64 30.11
C PRO A 426 4.04 -26.15 30.47
N GLU A 427 3.46 -26.48 31.62
CA GLU A 427 3.26 -27.89 32.01
C GLU A 427 2.16 -28.51 31.15
N ARG A 428 2.54 -29.31 30.13
CA ARG A 428 1.57 -29.91 29.22
C ARG A 428 0.86 -31.13 29.84
N PRO A 429 -0.48 -31.18 29.86
CA PRO A 429 -1.21 -32.41 30.10
C PRO A 429 -0.88 -33.46 29.04
N ILE A 430 -0.88 -34.75 29.42
CA ILE A 430 -0.69 -35.85 28.45
C ILE A 430 -1.87 -35.85 27.46
N GLU A 431 -1.59 -35.67 26.18
CA GLU A 431 -2.56 -35.72 25.09
C GLU A 431 -3.17 -37.14 24.99
N LEU A 432 -4.44 -37.30 25.37
CA LEU A 432 -5.11 -38.62 25.39
C LEU A 432 -5.73 -39.02 24.04
N PHE A 433 -6.04 -38.05 23.16
CA PHE A 433 -6.69 -38.30 21.88
C PHE A 433 -6.28 -37.26 20.82
N THR A 434 -5.70 -37.70 19.71
CA THR A 434 -5.52 -36.87 18.51
C THR A 434 -6.84 -36.85 17.72
N PRO A 435 -7.46 -35.67 17.45
CA PRO A 435 -8.65 -35.59 16.62
C PRO A 435 -8.36 -36.19 15.24
N LYS A 436 -9.22 -37.11 14.77
CA LYS A 436 -9.11 -37.60 13.39
C LYS A 436 -9.52 -36.50 12.42
N PRO A 437 -8.74 -36.23 11.36
CA PRO A 437 -9.15 -35.29 10.32
C PRO A 437 -10.50 -35.71 9.73
N ARG A 438 -11.44 -34.76 9.59
CA ARG A 438 -12.70 -35.00 8.88
C ARG A 438 -12.40 -35.19 7.39
N GLN A 439 -12.87 -36.27 6.78
CA GLN A 439 -12.67 -36.53 5.36
C GLN A 439 -13.63 -35.69 4.50
N SER A 440 -13.11 -35.15 3.38
CA SER A 440 -13.89 -34.39 2.41
C SER A 440 -14.88 -35.29 1.64
N ILE A 441 -16.04 -34.75 1.28
CA ILE A 441 -17.14 -35.45 0.60
C ILE A 441 -17.22 -35.01 -0.88
N PRO A 442 -17.12 -35.92 -1.87
CA PRO A 442 -17.29 -35.55 -3.27
C PRO A 442 -18.69 -34.99 -3.58
N LEU A 443 -18.77 -33.75 -4.06
CA LEU A 443 -20.06 -33.10 -4.33
C LEU A 443 -20.68 -33.53 -5.67
N GLY A 444 -19.86 -33.81 -6.69
CA GLY A 444 -20.32 -34.20 -8.02
C GLY A 444 -21.36 -35.33 -8.03
N PRO A 445 -21.13 -36.48 -7.35
CA PRO A 445 -22.10 -37.57 -7.26
C PRO A 445 -23.43 -37.18 -6.60
N LEU A 446 -23.45 -36.18 -5.73
CA LEU A 446 -24.68 -35.71 -5.09
C LEU A 446 -25.55 -34.88 -6.06
N LEU A 447 -24.95 -34.33 -7.13
CA LEU A 447 -25.65 -33.55 -8.14
C LEU A 447 -25.97 -34.34 -9.42
N SER A 448 -25.60 -35.63 -9.51
CA SER A 448 -25.83 -36.41 -10.73
C SER A 448 -27.27 -36.92 -10.90
N GLU A 449 -28.04 -36.99 -9.80
CA GLU A 449 -29.40 -37.57 -9.78
C GLU A 449 -30.50 -36.54 -9.49
N VAL A 450 -30.18 -35.25 -9.51
CA VAL A 450 -31.12 -34.17 -9.16
C VAL A 450 -31.90 -33.66 -10.38
N SER A 451 -33.13 -33.21 -10.16
CA SER A 451 -34.04 -32.65 -11.16
C SER A 451 -34.30 -31.16 -10.91
N PRO A 452 -34.52 -30.34 -11.96
CA PRO A 452 -34.80 -28.91 -11.80
C PRO A 452 -35.92 -28.64 -10.78
N GLY A 453 -35.65 -27.77 -9.81
CA GLY A 453 -36.52 -27.48 -8.66
C GLY A 453 -36.08 -28.18 -7.36
N ASP A 454 -35.17 -29.15 -7.43
CA ASP A 454 -34.64 -29.82 -6.23
C ASP A 454 -33.72 -28.91 -5.42
N ILE A 455 -33.71 -29.16 -4.10
CA ILE A 455 -32.80 -28.52 -3.13
C ILE A 455 -31.86 -29.59 -2.59
N VAL A 456 -30.56 -29.40 -2.82
CA VAL A 456 -29.49 -30.22 -2.25
C VAL A 456 -28.99 -29.56 -0.98
N GLN A 457 -29.45 -30.07 0.17
CA GLN A 457 -29.03 -29.60 1.48
C GLN A 457 -27.73 -30.29 1.91
N LEU A 458 -26.67 -29.50 2.02
CA LEU A 458 -25.37 -29.93 2.52
C LEU A 458 -25.33 -29.81 4.06
N GLY A 459 -24.58 -30.72 4.67
CA GLY A 459 -24.34 -30.76 6.11
C GLY A 459 -23.09 -29.98 6.53
N ASP A 460 -22.71 -30.18 7.78
CA ASP A 460 -21.49 -29.65 8.36
C ASP A 460 -20.27 -30.43 7.82
N GLY A 461 -19.31 -29.73 7.23
CA GLY A 461 -18.09 -30.32 6.68
C GLY A 461 -17.65 -29.73 5.35
N THR A 462 -16.61 -30.36 4.79
CA THR A 462 -15.97 -29.96 3.54
C THR A 462 -16.40 -30.89 2.41
N TYR A 463 -16.79 -30.29 1.29
CA TYR A 463 -17.18 -30.95 0.07
C TYR A 463 -16.16 -30.63 -1.03
N SER A 464 -15.72 -31.61 -1.79
CA SER A 464 -14.76 -31.38 -2.89
C SER A 464 -15.49 -31.10 -4.20
N GLY A 465 -15.19 -29.95 -4.79
CA GLY A 465 -15.40 -29.60 -6.20
C GLY A 465 -14.18 -30.00 -7.07
N PRO A 466 -14.04 -29.45 -8.28
CA PRO A 466 -14.95 -28.51 -8.95
C PRO A 466 -16.31 -29.15 -9.30
N VAL A 467 -17.38 -28.36 -9.31
CA VAL A 467 -18.72 -28.85 -9.66
C VAL A 467 -19.53 -27.86 -10.49
N SER A 468 -20.33 -28.36 -11.43
CA SER A 468 -21.36 -27.56 -12.12
C SER A 468 -22.74 -27.84 -11.55
N VAL A 469 -23.36 -26.84 -10.93
CA VAL A 469 -24.73 -26.93 -10.41
C VAL A 469 -25.72 -26.94 -11.58
N PRO A 470 -26.53 -27.99 -11.75
CA PRO A 470 -27.41 -28.12 -12.91
C PRO A 470 -28.50 -27.05 -12.97
N PRO A 471 -29.14 -26.84 -14.14
CA PRO A 471 -30.18 -25.84 -14.29
C PRO A 471 -31.34 -26.02 -13.30
N GLY A 472 -31.72 -24.93 -12.63
CA GLY A 472 -32.86 -24.90 -11.69
C GLY A 472 -32.63 -25.61 -10.35
N ILE A 473 -31.39 -26.04 -10.04
CA ILE A 473 -31.05 -26.67 -8.76
C ILE A 473 -30.62 -25.64 -7.74
N VAL A 474 -31.00 -25.84 -6.48
CA VAL A 474 -30.50 -25.08 -5.33
C VAL A 474 -29.53 -25.94 -4.53
N VAL A 475 -28.28 -25.49 -4.38
CA VAL A 475 -27.32 -26.08 -3.45
C VAL A 475 -27.25 -25.18 -2.21
N ARG A 476 -27.57 -25.74 -1.04
CA ARG A 476 -27.69 -24.98 0.21
C ARG A 476 -26.85 -25.59 1.32
N GLY A 477 -26.03 -24.79 2.00
CA GLY A 477 -25.28 -25.19 3.19
C GLY A 477 -25.97 -24.86 4.51
N LEU A 478 -25.24 -25.02 5.61
CA LEU A 478 -25.67 -24.66 6.97
C LEU A 478 -25.10 -23.30 7.45
N GLY A 479 -24.33 -22.62 6.61
CA GLY A 479 -23.68 -21.34 6.88
C GLY A 479 -22.18 -21.32 6.53
N PRO A 480 -21.59 -20.13 6.30
CA PRO A 480 -20.18 -19.95 5.92
C PRO A 480 -19.16 -20.60 6.88
N GLY A 481 -19.43 -20.63 8.18
CA GLY A 481 -18.52 -21.28 9.15
C GLY A 481 -18.69 -22.81 9.28
N ARG A 482 -19.55 -23.44 8.47
CA ARG A 482 -20.00 -24.83 8.69
C ARG A 482 -19.97 -25.71 7.46
N THR A 483 -20.27 -25.17 6.30
CA THR A 483 -20.32 -25.93 5.04
C THR A 483 -19.35 -25.30 4.06
N PHE A 484 -18.37 -26.07 3.61
CA PHE A 484 -17.31 -25.62 2.73
C PHE A 484 -17.33 -26.41 1.42
N ILE A 485 -17.16 -25.74 0.29
CA ILE A 485 -16.87 -26.34 -1.01
C ILE A 485 -15.46 -25.93 -1.42
N ASP A 486 -14.58 -26.91 -1.57
CA ASP A 486 -13.17 -26.72 -1.94
C ASP A 486 -12.96 -27.14 -3.41
N GLY A 487 -12.47 -26.22 -4.23
CA GLY A 487 -12.18 -26.41 -5.66
C GLY A 487 -10.88 -27.15 -5.96
N ALA A 488 -10.05 -27.45 -4.96
CA ALA A 488 -8.80 -28.21 -5.09
C ALA A 488 -7.80 -27.63 -6.11
N GLY A 489 -7.72 -26.31 -6.19
CA GLY A 489 -6.89 -25.52 -7.10
C GLY A 489 -7.62 -24.98 -8.35
N ASP A 490 -8.89 -25.35 -8.55
CA ASP A 490 -9.74 -24.93 -9.68
C ASP A 490 -10.99 -24.14 -9.21
N THR A 491 -11.81 -23.65 -10.15
CA THR A 491 -13.11 -23.04 -9.85
C THR A 491 -14.02 -24.01 -9.11
N ALA A 492 -14.32 -23.71 -7.84
CA ALA A 492 -15.09 -24.61 -6.97
C ALA A 492 -16.51 -24.89 -7.50
N VAL A 493 -17.22 -23.85 -7.96
CA VAL A 493 -18.62 -23.95 -8.37
C VAL A 493 -18.90 -23.21 -9.68
N GLN A 494 -19.55 -23.88 -10.61
CA GLN A 494 -20.14 -23.28 -11.81
C GLN A 494 -21.67 -23.31 -11.74
N LEU A 495 -22.34 -22.17 -11.93
CA LEU A 495 -23.80 -22.07 -11.89
C LEU A 495 -24.40 -22.04 -13.30
N GLN A 496 -25.28 -23.00 -13.57
CA GLN A 496 -26.09 -23.05 -14.80
C GLN A 496 -27.38 -22.23 -14.66
N ARG A 497 -28.22 -22.28 -15.70
CA ARG A 497 -29.43 -21.44 -15.79
C ARG A 497 -30.38 -21.68 -14.61
N ASN A 498 -30.84 -20.62 -13.95
CA ASN A 498 -31.69 -20.68 -12.75
C ASN A 498 -31.10 -21.47 -11.57
N ALA A 499 -29.80 -21.82 -11.60
CA ALA A 499 -29.15 -22.50 -10.49
C ALA A 499 -28.93 -21.52 -9.32
N ARG A 500 -28.91 -22.05 -8.09
CA ARG A 500 -28.71 -21.26 -6.88
C ARG A 500 -27.65 -21.86 -5.97
N LEU A 501 -26.84 -20.98 -5.39
CA LEU A 501 -25.89 -21.29 -4.33
C LEU A 501 -26.27 -20.50 -3.08
N GLU A 502 -26.49 -21.18 -1.96
CA GLU A 502 -27.00 -20.56 -0.74
C GLU A 502 -26.25 -21.00 0.53
N HIS A 503 -25.91 -20.06 1.42
CA HIS A 503 -25.51 -20.32 2.80
C HIS A 503 -24.31 -21.28 3.00
N LEU A 504 -23.20 -21.04 2.29
CA LEU A 504 -21.99 -21.85 2.40
C LEU A 504 -20.73 -21.03 2.06
N THR A 505 -19.57 -21.63 2.30
CA THR A 505 -18.27 -21.11 1.85
C THR A 505 -17.80 -21.86 0.61
N ALA A 506 -17.34 -21.14 -0.41
CA ALA A 506 -16.70 -21.73 -1.59
C ALA A 506 -15.30 -21.13 -1.78
N SER A 507 -14.31 -21.98 -2.02
CA SER A 507 -12.91 -21.60 -2.16
C SER A 507 -12.27 -22.35 -3.32
N SER A 508 -11.40 -21.71 -4.10
CA SER A 508 -10.61 -22.40 -5.13
C SER A 508 -9.64 -23.42 -4.52
N GLY A 509 -9.21 -23.26 -3.26
CA GLY A 509 -8.25 -24.15 -2.59
C GLY A 509 -6.77 -23.84 -2.89
N SER A 510 -6.46 -22.75 -3.61
CA SER A 510 -5.09 -22.23 -3.76
C SER A 510 -4.68 -21.47 -2.49
N ALA A 511 -3.56 -21.88 -1.88
CA ALA A 511 -2.92 -21.09 -0.83
C ALA A 511 -2.36 -19.80 -1.44
N ALA A 512 -2.60 -18.68 -0.74
CA ALA A 512 -2.11 -17.33 -0.99
C ALA A 512 -0.82 -17.26 -1.81
N GLY A 513 -0.95 -16.89 -3.09
CA GLY A 513 0.16 -16.64 -4.00
C GLY A 513 -0.25 -15.56 -4.99
N GLY A 514 0.17 -14.32 -4.74
CA GLY A 514 -0.20 -13.15 -5.53
C GLY A 514 0.06 -13.31 -7.03
N GLY A 515 -0.94 -12.92 -7.84
CA GLY A 515 -0.76 -12.67 -9.27
C GLY A 515 -1.90 -13.09 -10.20
N ARG A 516 -2.94 -13.79 -9.73
CA ARG A 516 -4.08 -14.18 -10.57
C ARG A 516 -5.37 -14.15 -9.75
N SER A 517 -6.45 -13.56 -10.27
CA SER A 517 -7.77 -13.59 -9.64
C SER A 517 -8.21 -15.03 -9.45
N ASP A 518 -8.14 -15.54 -8.22
CA ASP A 518 -8.60 -16.89 -7.87
C ASP A 518 -10.12 -16.94 -8.04
N VAL A 519 -10.58 -17.49 -9.16
CA VAL A 519 -12.01 -17.60 -9.46
C VAL A 519 -12.57 -18.76 -8.65
N ALA A 520 -13.34 -18.47 -7.61
CA ALA A 520 -13.97 -19.50 -6.77
C ALA A 520 -15.36 -19.91 -7.29
N VAL A 521 -16.12 -18.96 -7.84
CA VAL A 521 -17.45 -19.21 -8.41
C VAL A 521 -17.61 -18.56 -9.78
N GLU A 522 -18.12 -19.33 -10.74
CA GLU A 522 -18.42 -18.83 -12.09
C GLU A 522 -19.90 -19.01 -12.42
N VAL A 523 -20.54 -17.95 -12.93
CA VAL A 523 -21.96 -17.95 -13.31
C VAL A 523 -22.06 -17.95 -14.84
N LEU A 524 -22.47 -19.09 -15.38
CA LEU A 524 -22.54 -19.34 -16.83
C LEU A 524 -23.99 -19.28 -17.36
N GLY A 525 -24.97 -19.48 -16.49
CA GLY A 525 -26.38 -19.55 -16.87
C GLY A 525 -27.20 -18.36 -16.42
N GLN A 526 -28.16 -17.97 -17.27
CA GLN A 526 -29.07 -16.87 -16.99
C GLN A 526 -29.88 -17.09 -15.71
N SER A 527 -30.18 -15.99 -15.02
CA SER A 527 -31.04 -15.96 -13.83
C SER A 527 -30.56 -16.83 -12.66
N ALA A 528 -29.25 -17.10 -12.59
CA ALA A 528 -28.64 -17.75 -11.44
C ALA A 528 -28.61 -16.82 -10.20
N THR A 529 -28.51 -17.41 -9.02
CA THR A 529 -28.48 -16.67 -7.75
C THR A 529 -27.37 -17.16 -6.82
N ILE A 530 -26.66 -16.23 -6.20
CA ILE A 530 -25.76 -16.49 -5.08
C ILE A 530 -26.29 -15.71 -3.87
N LEU A 531 -26.54 -16.41 -2.76
CA LEU A 531 -27.21 -15.82 -1.60
C LEU A 531 -26.59 -16.26 -0.28
N GLY A 532 -26.12 -15.31 0.54
CA GLY A 532 -25.71 -15.62 1.91
C GLY A 532 -24.42 -16.45 1.99
N CYS A 533 -23.54 -16.35 1.00
CA CYS A 533 -22.33 -17.16 0.88
C CYS A 533 -21.06 -16.35 1.22
N GLU A 534 -20.01 -17.04 1.65
CA GLU A 534 -18.65 -16.51 1.68
C GLU A 534 -17.86 -17.13 0.53
N ILE A 535 -17.29 -16.30 -0.33
CA ILE A 535 -16.56 -16.74 -1.50
C ILE A 535 -15.09 -16.33 -1.32
N GLN A 536 -14.23 -17.30 -1.07
CA GLN A 536 -12.80 -17.07 -0.93
C GLN A 536 -12.19 -16.94 -2.33
N GLY A 537 -12.20 -15.72 -2.86
CA GLY A 537 -11.77 -15.37 -4.21
C GLY A 537 -12.81 -14.52 -4.96
N HIS A 538 -12.73 -14.53 -6.28
CA HIS A 538 -13.63 -13.77 -7.15
C HIS A 538 -14.84 -14.58 -7.63
N VAL A 539 -15.96 -13.87 -7.81
CA VAL A 539 -17.12 -14.34 -8.57
C VAL A 539 -17.03 -13.81 -10.00
N VAL A 540 -17.10 -14.70 -11.00
CA VAL A 540 -17.12 -14.31 -12.42
C VAL A 540 -18.51 -14.53 -13.00
N VAL A 541 -19.09 -13.50 -13.63
CA VAL A 541 -20.43 -13.53 -14.22
C VAL A 541 -20.36 -13.39 -15.74
N ARG A 542 -20.98 -14.33 -16.45
CA ARG A 542 -21.02 -14.38 -17.92
C ARG A 542 -22.45 -14.54 -18.47
N ALA A 543 -23.45 -14.19 -17.68
CA ALA A 543 -24.86 -14.44 -18.00
C ALA A 543 -25.79 -13.36 -17.48
N ASP A 544 -26.96 -13.24 -18.11
CA ASP A 544 -27.95 -12.20 -17.78
C ASP A 544 -28.82 -12.52 -16.57
N GLY A 545 -29.33 -11.47 -15.92
CA GLY A 545 -30.35 -11.57 -14.87
C GLY A 545 -29.85 -12.19 -13.58
N VAL A 546 -28.54 -12.15 -13.34
CA VAL A 546 -27.89 -12.77 -12.18
C VAL A 546 -28.10 -11.93 -10.92
N LEU A 547 -28.36 -12.60 -9.80
CA LEU A 547 -28.49 -11.97 -8.49
C LEU A 547 -27.37 -12.47 -7.56
N ILE A 548 -26.58 -11.53 -7.03
CA ILE A 548 -25.59 -11.77 -5.97
C ILE A 548 -26.04 -10.96 -4.77
N ARG A 549 -26.32 -11.61 -3.63
CA ARG A 549 -26.85 -10.92 -2.46
C ARG A 549 -26.36 -11.49 -1.14
N ALA A 550 -26.04 -10.61 -0.18
CA ALA A 550 -25.53 -11.06 1.12
C ALA A 550 -24.31 -11.97 0.98
N VAL A 551 -23.38 -11.58 0.08
CA VAL A 551 -22.17 -12.36 -0.22
C VAL A 551 -20.95 -11.59 0.27
N SER A 552 -20.03 -12.27 0.95
CA SER A 552 -18.66 -11.77 1.14
C SER A 552 -17.75 -12.39 0.08
N ALA A 553 -16.89 -11.61 -0.57
CA ALA A 553 -15.91 -12.11 -1.53
C ALA A 553 -14.70 -11.17 -1.67
N THR A 554 -13.69 -11.58 -2.44
CA THR A 554 -12.65 -10.63 -2.90
C THR A 554 -13.25 -9.65 -3.90
N GLY A 555 -14.03 -10.12 -4.87
CA GLY A 555 -14.69 -9.23 -5.82
C GLY A 555 -15.57 -9.93 -6.84
N VAL A 556 -16.19 -9.15 -7.72
CA VAL A 556 -17.08 -9.61 -8.80
C VAL A 556 -16.61 -9.04 -10.12
N THR A 557 -16.45 -9.90 -11.12
CA THR A 557 -16.18 -9.49 -12.51
C THR A 557 -17.31 -9.96 -13.42
N ALA A 558 -17.89 -9.04 -14.20
CA ALA A 558 -18.94 -9.34 -15.16
C ALA A 558 -18.58 -8.78 -16.54
N THR A 559 -18.81 -9.58 -17.59
CA THR A 559 -18.54 -9.16 -18.97
C THR A 559 -19.74 -9.49 -19.86
N GLY A 560 -20.27 -8.49 -20.56
CA GLY A 560 -21.36 -8.62 -21.53
C GLY A 560 -22.66 -9.18 -20.97
N SER A 561 -22.88 -9.04 -19.66
CA SER A 561 -24.10 -9.52 -18.98
C SER A 561 -25.10 -8.39 -18.88
N ASN A 562 -26.41 -8.66 -18.92
CA ASN A 562 -27.45 -7.66 -18.67
C ASN A 562 -28.11 -7.92 -17.32
N ARG A 563 -28.54 -6.86 -16.61
CA ARG A 563 -29.31 -6.97 -15.36
C ARG A 563 -28.62 -7.80 -14.28
N LEU A 564 -27.35 -7.50 -14.01
CA LEU A 564 -26.67 -8.02 -12.82
C LEU A 564 -27.08 -7.17 -11.61
N THR A 565 -27.61 -7.82 -10.58
CA THR A 565 -27.91 -7.18 -9.28
C THR A 565 -26.91 -7.67 -8.24
N ILE A 566 -26.17 -6.74 -7.63
CA ILE A 566 -25.26 -6.98 -6.50
C ILE A 566 -25.80 -6.18 -5.32
N SER A 567 -26.24 -6.86 -4.26
CA SER A 567 -26.97 -6.22 -3.16
C SER A 567 -26.52 -6.71 -1.80
N ARG A 568 -26.19 -5.80 -0.88
CA ARG A 568 -25.80 -6.16 0.50
C ARG A 568 -24.60 -7.10 0.57
N CYS A 569 -23.62 -6.88 -0.29
CA CYS A 569 -22.41 -7.68 -0.34
C CYS A 569 -21.26 -6.97 0.39
N GLN A 570 -20.25 -7.73 0.79
CA GLN A 570 -19.01 -7.23 1.38
C GLN A 570 -17.84 -7.65 0.48
N PHE A 571 -17.03 -6.70 0.04
CA PHE A 571 -15.85 -6.96 -0.78
C PHE A 571 -14.61 -6.36 -0.13
N THR A 572 -13.56 -7.17 -0.01
CA THR A 572 -12.28 -6.76 0.58
C THR A 572 -11.14 -7.20 -0.34
N GLY A 573 -10.32 -6.25 -0.75
CA GLY A 573 -9.27 -6.45 -1.75
C GLY A 573 -7.85 -6.51 -1.20
N THR A 574 -6.92 -6.22 -2.11
CA THR A 574 -5.47 -6.26 -1.94
C THR A 574 -4.82 -4.89 -2.24
N GLN A 575 -5.62 -3.83 -2.28
CA GLN A 575 -5.30 -2.45 -2.66
C GLN A 575 -4.90 -2.22 -4.13
N TRP A 576 -4.74 -3.29 -4.91
CA TRP A 576 -4.29 -3.24 -6.31
C TRP A 576 -5.28 -3.86 -7.31
N ASP A 577 -6.37 -4.42 -6.82
CA ASP A 577 -7.42 -5.08 -7.58
C ASP A 577 -8.71 -4.22 -7.62
N ILE A 578 -9.73 -4.75 -8.29
CA ILE A 578 -11.03 -4.09 -8.46
C ILE A 578 -12.10 -4.90 -7.74
N GLY A 579 -12.87 -4.26 -6.86
CA GLY A 579 -13.93 -4.91 -6.09
C GLY A 579 -15.08 -5.40 -6.99
N ILE A 580 -15.72 -4.48 -7.71
CA ILE A 580 -16.77 -4.80 -8.69
C ILE A 580 -16.36 -4.26 -10.05
N HIS A 581 -16.14 -5.14 -11.03
CA HIS A 581 -15.78 -4.76 -12.39
C HIS A 581 -16.83 -5.26 -13.39
N ILE A 582 -17.52 -4.34 -14.05
CA ILE A 582 -18.54 -4.65 -15.08
C ILE A 582 -18.12 -4.05 -16.41
N THR A 583 -18.12 -4.86 -17.47
CA THR A 583 -17.81 -4.42 -18.83
C THR A 583 -18.96 -4.77 -19.78
N GLY A 584 -19.58 -3.77 -20.38
CA GLY A 584 -20.73 -3.92 -21.27
C GLY A 584 -22.02 -4.33 -20.55
N GLY A 585 -23.15 -4.18 -21.25
CA GLY A 585 -24.46 -4.58 -20.74
C GLY A 585 -25.33 -3.42 -20.27
N GLU A 586 -26.56 -3.75 -19.87
CA GLU A 586 -27.60 -2.79 -19.56
C GLU A 586 -28.27 -3.07 -18.20
N GLU A 587 -28.74 -2.01 -17.55
CA GLU A 587 -29.62 -2.05 -16.36
C GLU A 587 -29.02 -2.82 -15.16
N HIS A 588 -27.74 -2.63 -14.89
CA HIS A 588 -27.08 -3.17 -13.70
C HIS A 588 -27.50 -2.43 -12.43
N GLU A 589 -27.54 -3.13 -11.29
CA GLU A 589 -27.81 -2.53 -9.99
C GLU A 589 -26.77 -2.99 -8.96
N ILE A 590 -26.12 -2.02 -8.31
CA ILE A 590 -25.19 -2.22 -7.21
C ILE A 590 -25.71 -1.42 -6.02
N ASP A 591 -26.18 -2.10 -4.98
CA ASP A 591 -26.79 -1.44 -3.83
C ASP A 591 -26.36 -1.98 -2.47
N SER A 592 -26.30 -1.09 -1.48
CA SER A 592 -26.12 -1.46 -0.06
C SER A 592 -24.86 -2.31 0.22
N CYS A 593 -23.79 -2.20 -0.59
CA CYS A 593 -22.57 -2.98 -0.43
C CYS A 593 -21.52 -2.25 0.42
N GLU A 594 -20.64 -3.00 1.06
CA GLU A 594 -19.43 -2.54 1.74
C GLU A 594 -18.22 -2.97 0.91
N ILE A 595 -17.39 -2.03 0.47
CA ILE A 595 -16.28 -2.27 -0.46
C ILE A 595 -15.02 -1.57 0.04
N HIS A 596 -14.00 -2.35 0.39
CA HIS A 596 -12.81 -1.87 1.10
C HIS A 596 -11.52 -2.44 0.49
N ASP A 597 -10.41 -1.73 0.66
CA ASP A 597 -9.06 -2.21 0.29
C ASP A 597 -8.91 -2.59 -1.18
N HIS A 598 -9.53 -1.87 -2.10
CA HIS A 598 -9.34 -2.04 -3.55
C HIS A 598 -8.63 -0.83 -4.16
N LEU A 599 -7.99 -1.01 -5.32
CA LEU A 599 -7.55 0.12 -6.15
C LEU A 599 -8.77 0.92 -6.63
N CYS A 600 -9.77 0.19 -7.10
CA CYS A 600 -11.06 0.71 -7.53
C CYS A 600 -12.17 -0.13 -6.90
N ALA A 601 -13.09 0.52 -6.16
CA ALA A 601 -14.19 -0.18 -5.53
C ALA A 601 -15.20 -0.67 -6.58
N ILE A 602 -15.68 0.22 -7.44
CA ILE A 602 -16.63 -0.09 -8.51
C ILE A 602 -16.14 0.50 -9.82
N ARG A 603 -15.83 -0.36 -10.79
CA ARG A 603 -15.51 0.03 -12.17
C ARG A 603 -16.58 -0.47 -13.12
N VAL A 604 -17.12 0.45 -13.91
CA VAL A 604 -18.14 0.16 -14.91
C VAL A 604 -17.68 0.72 -16.25
N VAL A 605 -17.63 -0.14 -17.27
CA VAL A 605 -17.05 0.17 -18.58
C VAL A 605 -18.08 -0.12 -19.67
N ASP A 606 -18.36 0.85 -20.54
CA ASP A 606 -19.22 0.70 -21.72
C ASP A 606 -20.63 0.14 -21.42
N THR A 607 -21.23 0.53 -20.28
CA THR A 607 -22.59 0.09 -19.89
C THR A 607 -23.63 1.18 -20.08
N THR A 608 -24.90 0.78 -20.16
CA THR A 608 -26.04 1.72 -20.23
C THR A 608 -26.99 1.53 -19.04
N GLY A 609 -27.30 2.62 -18.33
CA GLY A 609 -28.33 2.63 -17.29
C GLY A 609 -27.95 1.93 -15.99
N THR A 610 -26.67 1.88 -15.64
CA THR A 610 -26.18 1.27 -14.39
C THR A 610 -26.54 2.13 -13.18
N LEU A 611 -27.10 1.50 -12.14
CA LEU A 611 -27.51 2.12 -10.89
C LEU A 611 -26.54 1.75 -9.75
N ILE A 612 -25.96 2.74 -9.07
CA ILE A 612 -25.01 2.54 -7.97
C ILE A 612 -25.45 3.36 -6.76
N ARG A 613 -25.88 2.70 -5.69
CA ARG A 613 -26.51 3.42 -4.57
C ARG A 613 -26.34 2.84 -3.18
N GLY A 614 -26.29 3.70 -2.17
CA GLY A 614 -26.34 3.27 -0.76
C GLY A 614 -25.14 2.42 -0.35
N ASN A 615 -24.03 2.46 -1.08
CA ASN A 615 -22.83 1.69 -0.77
C ASN A 615 -21.94 2.46 0.23
N ASN A 616 -21.17 1.72 1.00
CA ASN A 616 -20.08 2.23 1.83
C ASN A 616 -18.75 1.82 1.19
N ILE A 617 -17.94 2.80 0.79
CA ILE A 617 -16.79 2.60 -0.08
C ILE A 617 -15.55 3.24 0.53
N SER A 618 -14.48 2.44 0.64
CA SER A 618 -13.13 2.93 0.86
C SER A 618 -12.20 2.27 -0.16
N ALA A 619 -11.49 3.06 -0.95
CA ALA A 619 -10.64 2.55 -2.01
C ALA A 619 -9.47 3.48 -2.29
N ARG A 620 -8.35 2.95 -2.78
CA ARG A 620 -7.13 3.73 -2.97
C ARG A 620 -7.30 4.85 -4.00
N TRP A 621 -7.80 4.52 -5.19
CA TRP A 621 -7.88 5.50 -6.29
C TRP A 621 -9.31 5.88 -6.61
N TRP A 622 -10.16 4.91 -6.91
CA TRP A 622 -11.52 5.19 -7.36
C TRP A 622 -12.54 4.57 -6.44
N GLY A 623 -13.46 5.38 -5.92
CA GLY A 623 -14.68 4.87 -5.33
C GLY A 623 -15.56 4.25 -6.42
N VAL A 624 -16.01 5.09 -7.34
CA VAL A 624 -16.78 4.70 -8.54
C VAL A 624 -16.12 5.26 -9.78
N HIS A 625 -15.75 4.40 -10.73
CA HIS A 625 -15.19 4.77 -12.02
C HIS A 625 -16.14 4.34 -13.15
N LEU A 626 -16.68 5.33 -13.85
CA LEU A 626 -17.53 5.19 -15.02
C LEU A 626 -16.72 5.50 -16.27
N HIS A 627 -16.44 4.51 -17.11
CA HIS A 627 -15.70 4.68 -18.36
C HIS A 627 -16.61 4.41 -19.56
N GLY A 628 -16.86 5.40 -20.40
CA GLY A 628 -17.70 5.24 -21.60
C GLY A 628 -19.15 4.87 -21.31
N THR A 629 -19.67 5.15 -20.12
CA THR A 629 -21.02 4.73 -19.72
C THR A 629 -22.10 5.74 -20.11
N GLU A 630 -23.30 5.26 -20.42
CA GLU A 630 -24.46 6.11 -20.73
C GLU A 630 -25.53 6.01 -19.64
N ARG A 631 -26.09 7.14 -19.21
CA ARG A 631 -27.23 7.21 -18.28
C ARG A 631 -27.01 6.47 -16.96
N ALA A 632 -25.76 6.41 -16.48
CA ALA A 632 -25.45 5.87 -15.16
C ALA A 632 -26.01 6.79 -14.06
N HIS A 633 -26.46 6.21 -12.94
CA HIS A 633 -26.95 6.97 -11.80
C HIS A 633 -26.26 6.51 -10.50
N VAL A 634 -25.43 7.40 -9.95
CA VAL A 634 -24.63 7.16 -8.73
C VAL A 634 -25.16 8.04 -7.61
N TYR A 635 -25.80 7.46 -6.60
CA TYR A 635 -26.40 8.26 -5.54
C TYR A 635 -26.47 7.66 -4.14
N GLY A 636 -26.42 8.52 -3.13
CA GLY A 636 -26.58 8.11 -1.72
C GLY A 636 -25.47 7.19 -1.22
N ASN A 637 -24.30 7.19 -1.84
CA ASN A 637 -23.14 6.41 -1.40
C ASN A 637 -22.35 7.20 -0.36
N HIS A 638 -21.73 6.49 0.58
CA HIS A 638 -20.67 7.01 1.45
C HIS A 638 -19.33 6.56 0.89
N ILE A 639 -18.43 7.51 0.62
CA ILE A 639 -17.14 7.25 -0.03
C ILE A 639 -16.05 7.96 0.77
N ASP A 640 -15.02 7.25 1.20
CA ASP A 640 -13.91 7.84 1.96
C ASP A 640 -12.53 7.37 1.47
N HIS A 641 -11.50 8.12 1.82
CA HIS A 641 -10.09 7.78 1.57
C HIS A 641 -9.73 7.46 0.11
N THR A 642 -10.48 8.02 -0.84
CA THR A 642 -10.24 7.86 -2.28
C THR A 642 -9.51 9.04 -2.89
N MET A 643 -8.64 8.79 -3.87
CA MET A 643 -8.17 9.85 -4.77
C MET A 643 -9.35 10.47 -5.56
N ARG A 644 -10.23 9.67 -6.14
CA ARG A 644 -11.41 10.10 -6.91
C ARG A 644 -12.63 9.35 -6.41
N ALA A 645 -13.52 10.03 -5.72
CA ALA A 645 -14.71 9.36 -5.18
C ALA A 645 -15.67 8.92 -6.30
N VAL A 646 -15.97 9.81 -7.24
CA VAL A 646 -16.70 9.47 -8.48
C VAL A 646 -15.96 10.04 -9.68
N ASP A 647 -15.56 9.19 -10.61
CA ASP A 647 -14.87 9.56 -11.86
C ASP A 647 -15.73 9.16 -13.07
N VAL A 648 -16.07 10.15 -13.90
CA VAL A 648 -16.79 10.00 -15.16
C VAL A 648 -15.83 10.29 -16.30
N ASP A 649 -15.35 9.23 -16.93
CA ASP A 649 -14.40 9.23 -18.03
C ASP A 649 -15.14 8.95 -19.34
N GLY A 650 -15.41 10.00 -20.11
CA GLY A 650 -16.26 9.93 -21.30
C GLY A 650 -17.72 9.62 -20.99
N GLY A 651 -18.45 9.06 -21.96
CA GLY A 651 -19.85 8.69 -21.79
C GLY A 651 -20.84 9.87 -21.83
N THR A 652 -22.12 9.58 -21.52
CA THR A 652 -23.20 10.58 -21.63
C THR A 652 -24.22 10.47 -20.50
N GLU A 653 -24.81 11.61 -20.12
CA GLU A 653 -26.00 11.68 -19.25
C GLU A 653 -25.85 10.99 -17.88
N ALA A 654 -24.63 10.95 -17.32
CA ALA A 654 -24.42 10.44 -15.97
C ALA A 654 -25.06 11.37 -14.92
N LEU A 655 -25.78 10.80 -13.96
CA LEU A 655 -26.41 11.50 -12.84
C LEU A 655 -25.69 11.14 -11.54
N ILE A 656 -25.06 12.12 -10.90
CA ILE A 656 -24.29 11.94 -9.67
C ILE A 656 -24.92 12.80 -8.58
N ASP A 657 -25.67 12.20 -7.65
CA ASP A 657 -26.41 12.97 -6.65
C ASP A 657 -26.40 12.41 -5.23
N GLY A 658 -26.47 13.28 -4.23
CA GLY A 658 -26.67 12.87 -2.84
C GLY A 658 -25.57 11.99 -2.23
N ASN A 659 -24.37 11.92 -2.81
CA ASN A 659 -23.26 11.16 -2.25
C ASN A 659 -22.54 11.95 -1.15
N ALA A 660 -22.06 11.26 -0.11
CA ALA A 660 -21.27 11.83 0.98
C ALA A 660 -19.82 11.34 0.86
N VAL A 661 -18.92 12.25 0.50
CA VAL A 661 -17.49 11.97 0.33
C VAL A 661 -16.69 12.61 1.45
N ALA A 662 -15.75 11.87 2.03
CA ALA A 662 -14.83 12.41 3.03
C ALA A 662 -13.37 11.99 2.79
N ASP A 663 -12.42 12.77 3.32
CA ASP A 663 -11.01 12.36 3.48
C ASP A 663 -10.32 11.90 2.18
N GLY A 664 -10.68 12.51 1.04
CA GLY A 664 -10.18 12.15 -0.29
C GLY A 664 -9.53 13.31 -1.05
N ASP A 665 -8.97 13.05 -2.23
CA ASP A 665 -8.45 14.13 -3.08
C ASP A 665 -9.60 14.87 -3.78
N SER A 666 -10.45 14.13 -4.50
CA SER A 666 -11.51 14.70 -5.35
C SER A 666 -12.88 14.09 -5.08
N GLY A 667 -13.89 14.93 -4.88
CA GLY A 667 -15.29 14.51 -4.73
C GLY A 667 -15.91 13.93 -6.00
N CYS A 668 -15.77 14.63 -7.13
CA CYS A 668 -16.23 14.16 -8.43
C CYS A 668 -15.36 14.72 -9.57
N ILE A 669 -15.06 13.88 -10.56
CA ILE A 669 -14.36 14.28 -11.78
C ILE A 669 -15.22 13.91 -12.98
N VAL A 670 -15.36 14.84 -13.93
CA VAL A 670 -16.04 14.64 -15.21
C VAL A 670 -15.09 15.05 -16.32
N GLN A 671 -14.64 14.09 -17.13
CA GLN A 671 -13.51 14.29 -18.04
C GLN A 671 -13.65 13.59 -19.39
N TRP A 672 -12.68 13.83 -20.28
CA TRP A 672 -12.47 13.10 -21.55
C TRP A 672 -13.70 13.07 -22.47
N GLY A 673 -14.34 14.23 -22.65
CA GLY A 673 -15.48 14.36 -23.57
C GLY A 673 -16.82 13.87 -23.01
N ALA A 674 -16.88 13.53 -21.71
CA ALA A 674 -18.14 13.27 -21.03
C ALA A 674 -19.15 14.41 -21.28
N SER A 675 -20.41 14.06 -21.57
CA SER A 675 -21.40 15.06 -21.97
C SER A 675 -22.77 14.90 -21.32
N GLY A 676 -23.47 16.02 -21.12
CA GLY A 676 -24.83 16.04 -20.56
C GLY A 676 -24.93 15.50 -19.13
N CYS A 677 -23.84 15.45 -18.38
CA CYS A 677 -23.81 14.93 -17.01
C CYS A 677 -24.43 15.92 -16.01
N GLN A 678 -24.97 15.41 -14.92
CA GLN A 678 -25.50 16.20 -13.81
C GLN A 678 -24.83 15.80 -12.48
N VAL A 679 -24.32 16.78 -11.73
CA VAL A 679 -23.71 16.58 -10.40
C VAL A 679 -24.41 17.47 -9.38
N SER A 680 -25.28 16.90 -8.53
CA SER A 680 -26.10 17.72 -7.63
C SER A 680 -26.36 17.15 -6.24
N GLY A 681 -26.41 18.00 -5.22
CA GLY A 681 -26.78 17.57 -3.86
C GLY A 681 -25.73 16.70 -3.14
N ASN A 682 -24.49 16.63 -3.63
CA ASN A 682 -23.42 15.87 -2.99
C ASN A 682 -22.82 16.65 -1.82
N CYS A 683 -22.25 15.96 -0.83
CA CYS A 683 -21.51 16.54 0.29
C CYS A 683 -20.06 16.07 0.23
N TRP A 684 -19.11 17.02 0.23
CA TRP A 684 -17.68 16.73 0.20
C TRP A 684 -17.01 17.37 1.42
N GLU A 685 -16.44 16.56 2.29
CA GLU A 685 -15.84 16.98 3.57
C GLU A 685 -14.35 16.61 3.60
N ARG A 686 -13.47 17.56 3.95
CA ARG A 686 -12.01 17.32 3.98
C ARG A 686 -11.47 16.74 2.67
N CYS A 687 -12.09 17.12 1.55
CA CYS A 687 -11.58 16.81 0.21
C CYS A 687 -10.62 17.91 -0.25
N ARG A 688 -9.63 17.63 -1.10
CA ARG A 688 -8.86 18.72 -1.73
C ARG A 688 -9.72 19.54 -2.68
N ILE A 689 -10.44 18.87 -3.57
CA ILE A 689 -11.37 19.48 -4.52
C ILE A 689 -12.74 18.81 -4.48
N GLY A 690 -13.77 19.63 -4.71
CA GLY A 690 -15.14 19.16 -4.85
C GLY A 690 -15.42 18.52 -6.20
N LEU A 691 -15.48 19.35 -7.26
CA LEU A 691 -15.75 18.95 -8.64
C LEU A 691 -14.67 19.46 -9.61
N LEU A 692 -14.13 18.57 -10.43
CA LEU A 692 -13.25 18.90 -11.56
C LEU A 692 -13.92 18.51 -12.89
N ALA A 693 -13.99 19.45 -13.83
CA ALA A 693 -14.51 19.25 -15.17
C ALA A 693 -13.45 19.54 -16.23
N TRP A 694 -13.15 18.56 -17.08
CA TRP A 694 -12.08 18.64 -18.08
C TRP A 694 -12.57 18.17 -19.46
N GLU A 695 -12.63 19.06 -20.45
CA GLU A 695 -13.20 18.75 -21.78
C GLU A 695 -14.64 18.19 -21.71
N ALA A 696 -15.36 18.46 -20.60
CA ALA A 696 -16.74 18.03 -20.40
C ALA A 696 -17.71 19.05 -21.01
N THR A 697 -18.76 18.56 -21.69
CA THR A 697 -19.74 19.44 -22.36
C THR A 697 -21.14 19.30 -21.79
N GLY A 698 -21.84 20.41 -21.56
CA GLY A 698 -23.19 20.37 -21.00
C GLY A 698 -23.28 19.79 -19.58
N LEU A 699 -22.22 19.97 -18.76
CA LEU A 699 -22.24 19.60 -17.35
C LEU A 699 -23.15 20.55 -16.56
N HIS A 700 -24.14 20.00 -15.87
CA HIS A 700 -25.03 20.70 -14.96
C HIS A 700 -24.64 20.40 -13.51
N GLN A 701 -24.45 21.41 -12.67
CA GLN A 701 -24.19 21.22 -11.25
C GLN A 701 -25.06 22.14 -10.39
N GLN A 702 -25.53 21.62 -9.26
CA GLN A 702 -26.43 22.35 -8.36
C GLN A 702 -26.38 21.80 -6.93
N ASP A 703 -26.48 22.68 -5.92
CA ASP A 703 -26.70 22.28 -4.52
C ASP A 703 -25.66 21.31 -3.91
N ASN A 704 -24.43 21.26 -4.42
CA ASN A 704 -23.34 20.51 -3.80
C ASN A 704 -22.78 21.29 -2.59
N LEU A 705 -22.60 20.61 -1.46
CA LEU A 705 -22.03 21.14 -0.23
C LEU A 705 -20.54 20.76 -0.14
N SER A 706 -19.71 21.70 0.30
CA SER A 706 -18.30 21.44 0.55
C SER A 706 -17.87 21.99 1.91
N ILE A 707 -17.18 21.18 2.68
CA ILE A 707 -16.73 21.46 4.04
C ILE A 707 -15.22 21.21 4.10
N ASP A 708 -14.46 22.18 4.61
CA ASP A 708 -13.02 22.08 4.84
C ASP A 708 -12.19 21.65 3.62
N LEU A 709 -12.50 22.22 2.45
CA LEU A 709 -11.72 21.92 1.24
C LEU A 709 -10.28 22.42 1.32
N HIS A 710 -9.34 21.62 0.80
CA HIS A 710 -7.91 21.90 1.00
C HIS A 710 -7.33 22.98 0.08
N GLU A 711 -7.87 23.18 -1.12
CA GLU A 711 -7.51 24.28 -2.02
C GLU A 711 -8.72 25.24 -2.15
N PRO A 712 -8.85 26.23 -1.26
CA PRO A 712 -10.08 27.00 -1.07
C PRO A 712 -10.36 28.04 -2.16
N ASP A 713 -9.45 28.30 -3.09
CA ASP A 713 -9.60 29.49 -3.93
C ASP A 713 -10.77 29.39 -4.91
N HIS A 714 -11.13 28.23 -5.49
CA HIS A 714 -12.39 28.03 -6.26
C HIS A 714 -12.68 26.54 -6.54
N ALA A 715 -13.20 25.77 -5.58
CA ALA A 715 -13.62 24.38 -5.87
C ALA A 715 -14.94 24.31 -6.67
N VAL A 716 -14.86 24.66 -7.95
CA VAL A 716 -15.37 23.93 -9.12
C VAL A 716 -14.46 24.36 -10.28
N VAL A 717 -13.61 23.48 -10.81
CA VAL A 717 -12.74 23.88 -11.94
C VAL A 717 -13.32 23.35 -13.25
N SER A 718 -13.79 24.27 -14.10
CA SER A 718 -14.18 24.03 -15.50
C SER A 718 -13.15 24.65 -16.45
N GLY A 719 -12.51 23.84 -17.31
CA GLY A 719 -11.60 24.28 -18.38
C GLY A 719 -12.24 24.27 -19.78
N PRO A 720 -11.53 24.77 -20.84
CA PRO A 720 -11.96 24.60 -22.23
C PRO A 720 -11.92 23.15 -22.70
#